data_AF-A0A328U4U1-F1
#
_entry.id   AF-A0A328U4U1-F1
#
_cell.length_a   1.000
_cell.length_b   1.000
_cell.length_c   1.000
_cell.angle_alpha   90.00
_cell.angle_beta   90.00
_cell.angle_gamma   90.00
#
_symmetry.space_group_name_H-M   'P 1'
#
loop_
_entity.id
_entity.type
_entity.pdbx_description
1 polymer ?
#
loop_
_entity_poly.entity_id
_entity_poly.type
_entity_poly.pdbx_seq_one_letter_code
_entity_poly.pdbx_strand_id
1 'polypeptide(L)'
;MAADRSYGWIDLVKLAAAVLVIANHTGPLTSWSEEADFVLTNIISRLAVPFFFMASGFFLFRAAKEGIRNKPSLRKFMVRIGGLYALGILLYLPVNVYAGHFGPDSTAGAILKEIAFGGTFYHLWYLPALLLGTAIVYMLRLRLQDRTVLVVTGALYAIGMFGDSYYGVAARVDALAVFYAQLFDAFGQTRNGLFFAPFFIALGAFIGNAASNTASRRSARWYGGMFLISFSLLLAEGTALHRLGLQLHEVMYVALVPAAYALFRLLTVRSVRGHRRVRYMSTAVYLLHPLAIVLVRGAAKLLGIQTVVIGNSFAFFAAVTIASLLPAAMLAIISVPRSSPMPGNPRAWVQIDLSNLDHNARVLKQALPDGTSLMAVVKANAYGHGSVGIAKRLQRGGIRQFAVAEVGEAVELRKAGVKGDILILGYTPTERLNELIWYNITQTVIHADDAQRLQAHGGKFKVHVKIDTGMNRLGEQFDRQEELLSMYRHSRLQVTGTYSHLAEADSLDPYDIAFSRKQIDRFRHAVDLILAAGFNPGRLHLQSSYGILNFPDLEMDLARPGIALYGLLSTEGGATRTKIDLRPVLSLKASVSRVHLVKSGEFVGYGRSFAAAADTMVATVAIGYADGIPRELSGRGGSVLIHGRRAPIIGRICMDQLTVDVSGIPDVRQGDIATIIGEDGAERITAGEIAMRTGTITNEIVCSMGTRAAKRFVSEPERRPAAKTLAGAGIHAPQ
;
A
#
# COMPACT_ATOMS: atom_id res chain seq x y z
N MET A 1 -12.52 1.96 -9.41
CA MET A 1 -13.32 1.49 -8.25
C MET A 1 -12.84 0.14 -7.73
N ALA A 2 -11.86 0.17 -6.84
CA ALA A 2 -11.79 -0.65 -5.65
C ALA A 2 -11.00 0.18 -4.62
N ALA A 3 -11.60 1.29 -4.18
CA ALA A 3 -11.35 1.86 -2.86
C ALA A 3 -10.99 0.73 -1.91
N ASP A 4 -9.91 0.89 -1.14
CA ASP A 4 -9.50 0.00 -0.05
C ASP A 4 -10.72 -0.20 0.85
N ARG A 5 -11.58 -1.16 0.48
CA ARG A 5 -12.77 -1.56 1.22
C ARG A 5 -12.16 -2.13 2.46
N SER A 6 -12.07 -1.30 3.48
CA SER A 6 -11.57 -1.74 4.74
C SER A 6 -12.56 -2.78 5.27
N TYR A 7 -12.05 -3.95 5.64
CA TYR A 7 -12.82 -5.05 6.21
C TYR A 7 -12.68 -5.04 7.74
N GLY A 8 -12.99 -3.90 8.37
CA GLY A 8 -12.84 -3.72 9.82
C GLY A 8 -13.60 -4.75 10.65
N TRP A 9 -14.72 -5.24 10.12
CA TRP A 9 -15.46 -6.36 10.73
C TRP A 9 -14.63 -7.64 10.84
N ILE A 10 -13.78 -7.94 9.85
CA ILE A 10 -12.86 -9.09 9.94
C ILE A 10 -11.86 -8.86 11.07
N ASP A 11 -11.30 -7.66 11.21
CA ASP A 11 -10.34 -7.35 12.27
C ASP A 11 -10.98 -7.56 13.68
N LEU A 12 -12.22 -7.11 13.88
CA LEU A 12 -12.95 -7.28 15.15
C LEU A 12 -13.28 -8.75 15.44
N VAL A 13 -13.82 -9.48 14.46
CA VAL A 13 -14.15 -10.90 14.65
C VAL A 13 -12.90 -11.75 14.83
N LYS A 14 -11.75 -11.36 14.24
CA LYS A 14 -10.46 -12.02 14.51
C LYS A 14 -10.04 -11.90 15.98
N LEU A 15 -10.32 -10.77 16.63
CA LEU A 15 -10.05 -10.60 18.06
C LEU A 15 -11.00 -11.46 18.89
N ALA A 16 -12.30 -11.44 18.59
CA ALA A 16 -13.28 -12.29 19.26
C ALA A 16 -12.93 -13.79 19.11
N ALA A 17 -12.55 -14.21 17.91
CA ALA A 17 -12.06 -15.56 17.64
C ALA A 17 -10.80 -15.90 18.45
N ALA A 18 -9.89 -14.95 18.67
CA ALA A 18 -8.72 -15.18 19.51
C ALA A 18 -9.10 -15.40 20.99
N VAL A 19 -10.14 -14.71 21.48
CA VAL A 19 -10.71 -14.95 22.83
C VAL A 19 -11.42 -16.31 22.91
N LEU A 20 -12.13 -16.73 21.87
CA LEU A 20 -12.71 -18.09 21.80
C LEU A 20 -11.63 -19.18 21.80
N VAL A 21 -10.44 -18.92 21.23
CA VAL A 21 -9.29 -19.83 21.37
C VAL A 21 -8.84 -19.93 22.82
N ILE A 22 -8.87 -18.84 23.61
CA ILE A 22 -8.60 -18.91 25.05
C ILE A 22 -9.64 -19.82 25.74
N ALA A 23 -10.92 -19.64 25.43
CA ALA A 23 -12.00 -20.46 25.99
C ALA A 23 -11.75 -21.97 25.76
N ASN A 24 -11.30 -22.36 24.56
CA ASN A 24 -10.95 -23.75 24.23
C ASN A 24 -9.89 -24.37 25.16
N HIS A 25 -9.02 -23.56 25.75
CA HIS A 25 -7.92 -24.02 26.58
C HIS A 25 -8.16 -23.84 28.08
N THR A 26 -9.18 -23.06 28.47
CA THR A 26 -9.47 -22.75 29.87
C THR A 26 -10.81 -23.29 30.38
N GLY A 27 -11.69 -23.78 29.51
CA GLY A 27 -12.98 -24.36 29.89
C GLY A 27 -13.82 -23.46 30.80
N PRO A 28 -14.19 -22.23 30.36
CA PRO A 28 -14.78 -21.20 31.21
C PRO A 28 -16.07 -21.59 31.94
N LEU A 29 -16.82 -22.56 31.43
CA LEU A 29 -18.13 -22.95 31.97
C LEU A 29 -18.08 -24.32 32.67
N THR A 30 -16.92 -25.00 32.70
CA THR A 30 -16.78 -26.34 33.30
C THR A 30 -17.28 -26.38 34.74
N SER A 31 -17.00 -25.32 35.52
CA SER A 31 -17.45 -25.19 36.92
C SER A 31 -18.97 -25.01 37.09
N TRP A 32 -19.72 -24.73 36.01
CA TRP A 32 -21.16 -24.48 36.06
C TRP A 32 -21.96 -25.59 35.36
N SER A 33 -21.52 -26.00 34.17
CA SER A 33 -22.14 -27.06 33.38
C SER A 33 -21.14 -27.57 32.34
N GLU A 34 -20.78 -28.85 32.44
CA GLU A 34 -19.92 -29.52 31.45
C GLU A 34 -20.54 -29.49 30.04
N GLU A 35 -21.86 -29.66 29.94
CA GLU A 35 -22.59 -29.56 28.67
C GLU A 35 -22.50 -28.15 28.06
N ALA A 36 -22.66 -27.11 28.88
CA ALA A 36 -22.56 -25.73 28.41
C ALA A 36 -21.12 -25.39 27.99
N ASP A 37 -20.12 -25.88 28.73
CA ASP A 37 -18.71 -25.72 28.36
C ASP A 37 -18.42 -26.42 27.04
N PHE A 38 -18.85 -27.68 26.88
CA PHE A 38 -18.72 -28.44 25.65
C PHE A 38 -19.32 -27.68 24.44
N VAL A 39 -20.53 -27.15 24.57
CA VAL A 39 -21.15 -26.35 23.51
C VAL A 39 -20.28 -25.13 23.16
N LEU A 40 -19.74 -24.43 24.16
CA LEU A 40 -18.91 -23.25 23.93
C LEU A 40 -17.54 -23.60 23.33
N THR A 41 -16.81 -24.56 23.89
CA THR A 41 -15.40 -24.86 23.56
C THR A 41 -15.26 -25.79 22.36
N ASN A 42 -16.19 -26.74 22.21
CA ASN A 42 -16.08 -27.81 21.22
C ASN A 42 -17.06 -27.66 20.06
N ILE A 43 -18.01 -26.71 20.11
CA ILE A 43 -18.87 -26.37 18.98
C ILE A 43 -18.69 -24.90 18.55
N ILE A 44 -19.06 -23.93 19.38
CA ILE A 44 -19.10 -22.50 19.01
C ILE A 44 -17.69 -22.00 18.67
N SER A 45 -16.73 -22.27 19.55
CA SER A 45 -15.36 -21.80 19.41
C SER A 45 -14.59 -22.47 18.26
N ARG A 46 -15.12 -23.57 17.69
CA ARG A 46 -14.54 -24.23 16.51
C ARG A 46 -14.65 -23.39 15.24
N LEU A 47 -15.45 -22.32 15.23
CA LEU A 47 -15.45 -21.32 14.15
C LEU A 47 -14.15 -20.49 14.08
N ALA A 48 -13.40 -20.38 15.18
CA ALA A 48 -12.27 -19.45 15.29
C ALA A 48 -11.13 -19.75 14.31
N VAL A 49 -10.66 -21.00 14.29
CA VAL A 49 -9.51 -21.40 13.45
C VAL A 49 -9.85 -21.39 11.95
N PRO A 50 -10.99 -21.98 11.49
CA PRO A 50 -11.48 -21.79 10.13
C PRO A 50 -11.52 -20.33 9.70
N PHE A 51 -12.01 -19.45 10.57
CA PHE A 51 -12.08 -18.02 10.29
C PHE A 51 -10.69 -17.40 10.06
N PHE A 52 -9.68 -17.78 10.86
CA PHE A 52 -8.31 -17.32 10.66
C PHE A 52 -7.69 -17.81 9.34
N PHE A 53 -7.94 -19.07 8.96
CA PHE A 53 -7.52 -19.61 7.67
C PHE A 53 -8.20 -18.90 6.50
N MET A 54 -9.51 -18.69 6.57
CA MET A 54 -10.27 -17.95 5.57
C MET A 54 -9.77 -16.51 5.44
N ALA A 55 -9.52 -15.82 6.56
CA ALA A 55 -8.97 -14.46 6.54
C ALA A 55 -7.60 -14.43 5.84
N SER A 56 -6.74 -15.40 6.13
CA SER A 56 -5.41 -15.51 5.51
C SER A 56 -5.53 -15.75 4.00
N GLY A 57 -6.34 -16.72 3.57
CA GLY A 57 -6.58 -17.01 2.16
C GLY A 57 -7.21 -15.82 1.41
N PHE A 58 -8.20 -15.16 2.03
CA PHE A 58 -8.87 -13.99 1.48
C PHE A 58 -7.87 -12.86 1.20
N PHE A 59 -7.05 -12.45 2.17
CA PHE A 59 -6.13 -11.34 1.97
C PHE A 59 -4.91 -11.70 1.10
N LEU A 60 -4.44 -12.94 1.14
CA LEU A 60 -3.28 -13.38 0.38
C LEU A 60 -3.58 -13.55 -1.11
N PHE A 61 -4.76 -14.08 -1.42
CA PHE A 61 -5.11 -14.48 -2.78
C PHE A 61 -6.05 -13.53 -3.51
N ARG A 62 -6.66 -12.56 -2.83
CA ARG A 62 -7.46 -11.49 -3.45
C ARG A 62 -6.66 -10.74 -4.51
N ALA A 63 -7.30 -10.53 -5.67
CA ALA A 63 -6.71 -10.03 -6.90
C ALA A 63 -5.94 -8.69 -6.73
N ALA A 64 -4.61 -8.74 -6.83
CA ALA A 64 -3.84 -7.75 -7.55
C ALA A 64 -3.64 -8.30 -8.98
N LYS A 65 -3.61 -7.43 -10.00
CA LYS A 65 -3.54 -7.75 -11.44
C LYS A 65 -2.36 -8.66 -11.90
N GLU A 66 -1.50 -9.12 -11.00
CA GLU A 66 -0.36 -9.97 -11.32
C GLU A 66 -0.76 -11.46 -11.28
N GLY A 67 -0.39 -12.22 -12.31
CA GLY A 67 -0.65 -13.65 -12.40
C GLY A 67 -0.11 -14.44 -11.20
N ILE A 68 -0.73 -15.59 -10.91
CA ILE A 68 -0.45 -16.43 -9.71
C ILE A 68 1.03 -16.85 -9.63
N ARG A 69 1.73 -16.97 -10.76
CA ARG A 69 3.10 -17.53 -10.88
C ARG A 69 4.22 -16.72 -10.23
N ASN A 70 4.04 -15.44 -9.92
CA ASN A 70 5.11 -14.63 -9.34
C ASN A 70 4.58 -13.62 -8.31
N LYS A 71 4.20 -14.10 -7.12
CA LYS A 71 3.77 -13.26 -6.00
C LYS A 71 4.89 -13.05 -4.97
N PRO A 72 5.65 -11.94 -5.01
CA PRO A 72 6.51 -11.50 -3.90
C PRO A 72 5.76 -11.40 -2.57
N SER A 73 4.43 -11.19 -2.60
CA SER A 73 3.58 -11.18 -1.42
C SER A 73 3.44 -12.55 -0.74
N LEU A 74 3.43 -13.65 -1.51
CA LEU A 74 3.41 -15.00 -0.95
C LEU A 74 4.71 -15.30 -0.22
N ARG A 75 5.86 -15.06 -0.86
CA ARG A 75 7.16 -15.26 -0.20
C ARG A 75 7.26 -14.45 1.09
N LYS A 76 6.85 -13.17 1.07
CA LYS A 76 6.82 -12.32 2.27
C LYS A 76 5.89 -12.86 3.35
N PHE A 77 4.72 -13.37 2.96
CA PHE A 77 3.77 -13.99 3.88
C PHE A 77 4.37 -15.24 4.53
N MET A 78 4.91 -16.17 3.73
CA MET A 78 5.54 -17.41 4.21
C MET A 78 6.71 -17.12 5.15
N VAL A 79 7.62 -16.19 4.78
CA VAL A 79 8.73 -15.78 5.64
C VAL A 79 8.23 -15.17 6.95
N ARG A 80 7.18 -14.34 6.91
CA ARG A 80 6.62 -13.73 8.11
C ARG A 80 5.99 -14.77 9.05
N ILE A 81 5.16 -15.67 8.52
CA ILE A 81 4.53 -16.72 9.33
C ILE A 81 5.58 -17.69 9.87
N GLY A 82 6.58 -18.07 9.06
CA GLY A 82 7.72 -18.88 9.48
C GLY A 82 8.53 -18.21 10.59
N GLY A 83 8.78 -16.90 10.50
CA GLY A 83 9.45 -16.14 11.55
C GLY A 83 8.64 -16.08 12.85
N LEU A 84 7.32 -15.89 12.77
CA LEU A 84 6.45 -15.98 13.95
C LEU A 84 6.45 -17.38 14.57
N TYR A 85 6.50 -18.42 13.74
CA TYR A 85 6.56 -19.79 14.22
C TYR A 85 7.89 -20.08 14.93
N ALA A 86 9.02 -19.70 14.32
CA ALA A 86 10.34 -19.81 14.95
C ALA A 86 10.41 -19.05 16.27
N LEU A 87 9.86 -17.84 16.34
CA LEU A 87 9.75 -17.06 17.58
C LEU A 87 8.90 -17.79 18.63
N GLY A 88 7.76 -18.37 18.23
CA GLY A 88 6.91 -19.17 19.10
C GLY A 88 7.64 -20.39 19.66
N ILE A 89 8.38 -21.12 18.82
CA ILE A 89 9.21 -22.25 19.26
C ILE A 89 10.21 -21.79 20.32
N LEU A 90 10.97 -20.73 20.05
CA LEU A 90 11.97 -20.20 20.98
C LEU A 90 11.34 -19.73 22.30
N LEU A 91 10.18 -19.09 22.24
CA LEU A 91 9.46 -18.58 23.42
C LEU A 91 8.99 -19.73 24.32
N TYR A 92 8.50 -20.82 23.75
CA TYR A 92 7.93 -21.94 24.50
C TYR A 92 8.91 -23.09 24.77
N LEU A 93 10.11 -23.08 24.17
CA LEU A 93 11.12 -24.12 24.39
C LEU A 93 11.44 -24.37 25.88
N PRO A 94 11.64 -23.33 26.74
CA PRO A 94 11.88 -23.56 28.17
C PRO A 94 10.67 -24.21 28.88
N VAL A 95 9.46 -23.82 28.47
CA VAL A 95 8.22 -24.37 29.03
C VAL A 95 8.04 -25.84 28.62
N ASN A 96 8.39 -26.19 27.39
CA ASN A 96 8.34 -27.57 26.89
C ASN A 96 9.29 -28.49 27.64
N VAL A 97 10.52 -28.03 27.87
CA VAL A 97 11.52 -28.77 28.65
C VAL A 97 11.04 -28.95 30.09
N TYR A 98 10.54 -27.88 30.73
CA TYR A 98 9.98 -27.96 32.08
C TYR A 98 8.77 -28.89 32.18
N ALA A 99 7.89 -28.87 31.17
CA ALA A 99 6.72 -29.72 31.08
C ALA A 99 7.02 -31.17 30.63
N GLY A 100 8.30 -31.54 30.48
CA GLY A 100 8.73 -32.90 30.13
C GLY A 100 8.36 -33.33 28.71
N HIS A 101 8.06 -32.41 27.79
CA HIS A 101 7.70 -32.76 26.40
C HIS A 101 8.87 -33.35 25.61
N PHE A 102 10.11 -33.09 26.02
CA PHE A 102 11.32 -33.68 25.43
C PHE A 102 12.03 -34.52 26.49
N GLY A 103 11.54 -35.74 26.70
CA GLY A 103 12.15 -36.71 27.62
C GLY A 103 13.45 -37.32 27.06
N PRO A 104 14.24 -38.04 27.89
CA PRO A 104 15.50 -38.68 27.50
C PRO A 104 15.40 -39.65 26.32
N ASP A 105 14.23 -40.24 26.09
CA ASP A 105 13.96 -41.24 25.04
C ASP A 105 13.41 -40.64 23.74
N SER A 106 13.33 -39.30 23.63
CA SER A 106 12.78 -38.63 22.45
C SER A 106 13.75 -38.70 21.27
N THR A 107 13.44 -39.51 20.25
CA THR A 107 14.27 -39.57 19.04
C THR A 107 14.24 -38.25 18.27
N ALA A 108 15.35 -37.88 17.61
CA ALA A 108 15.43 -36.67 16.79
C ALA A 108 14.34 -36.61 15.70
N GLY A 109 13.92 -37.76 15.18
CA GLY A 109 12.82 -37.87 14.21
C GLY A 109 11.45 -37.50 14.79
N ALA A 110 11.15 -37.91 16.02
CA ALA A 110 9.90 -37.56 16.70
C ALA A 110 9.81 -36.05 16.97
N ILE A 111 10.91 -35.45 17.43
CA ILE A 111 10.99 -34.00 17.68
C ILE A 111 10.79 -33.20 16.38
N LEU A 112 11.45 -33.62 15.29
CA LEU A 112 11.27 -32.99 13.97
C LEU A 112 9.84 -33.12 13.45
N LYS A 113 9.19 -34.27 13.66
CA LYS A 113 7.79 -34.50 13.30
C LYS A 113 6.85 -33.56 14.04
N GLU A 114 7.05 -33.38 15.35
CA GLU A 114 6.26 -32.44 16.15
C GLU A 114 6.46 -30.98 15.72
N ILE A 115 7.70 -30.56 15.45
CA ILE A 115 7.98 -29.22 14.90
C ILE A 115 7.35 -29.04 13.51
N ALA A 116 7.34 -30.07 12.66
CA ALA A 116 6.80 -29.93 11.32
C ALA A 116 5.27 -29.90 11.28
N PHE A 117 4.59 -30.69 12.11
CA PHE A 117 3.15 -30.94 11.99
C PHE A 117 2.33 -30.61 13.24
N GLY A 118 2.86 -30.87 14.44
CA GLY A 118 2.14 -30.73 15.71
C GLY A 118 2.24 -29.35 16.35
N GLY A 119 3.29 -28.59 16.06
CA GLY A 119 3.68 -27.43 16.86
C GLY A 119 4.40 -27.87 18.15
N THR A 120 5.33 -27.05 18.64
CA THR A 120 6.15 -27.42 19.80
C THR A 120 5.41 -27.30 21.14
N PHE A 121 4.24 -26.68 21.19
CA PHE A 121 3.39 -26.57 22.38
C PHE A 121 1.93 -26.55 21.94
N TYR A 122 1.03 -27.09 22.77
CA TYR A 122 -0.37 -27.52 22.50
C TYR A 122 -1.25 -26.73 21.50
N HIS A 123 -0.93 -25.48 21.23
CA HIS A 123 -1.73 -24.56 20.44
C HIS A 123 -1.02 -24.04 19.19
N LEU A 124 0.31 -24.17 19.06
CA LEU A 124 1.10 -23.58 17.97
C LEU A 124 0.90 -24.25 16.61
N TRP A 125 0.19 -25.37 16.54
CA TRP A 125 -0.08 -26.15 15.33
C TRP A 125 -0.67 -25.33 14.18
N TYR A 126 -1.41 -24.25 14.47
CA TYR A 126 -1.99 -23.37 13.46
C TYR A 126 -0.96 -22.76 12.51
N LEU A 127 0.23 -22.38 13.01
CA LEU A 127 1.25 -21.71 12.20
C LEU A 127 1.88 -22.65 11.15
N PRO A 128 2.38 -23.85 11.48
CA PRO A 128 2.81 -24.82 10.48
C PRO A 128 1.65 -25.26 9.59
N ALA A 129 0.42 -25.41 10.13
CA ALA A 129 -0.76 -25.71 9.33
C ALA A 129 -1.09 -24.61 8.31
N LEU A 130 -0.94 -23.34 8.69
CA LEU A 130 -1.12 -22.19 7.80
C LEU A 130 -0.06 -22.16 6.69
N LEU A 131 1.19 -22.47 7.01
CA LEU A 131 2.27 -22.57 6.03
C LEU A 131 2.00 -23.68 5.01
N LEU A 132 1.77 -24.90 5.48
CA LEU A 132 1.52 -26.06 4.64
C LEU A 132 0.25 -25.88 3.80
N GLY A 133 -0.86 -25.48 4.43
CA GLY A 133 -2.12 -25.28 3.74
C GLY A 133 -2.05 -24.15 2.71
N THR A 134 -1.31 -23.08 2.99
CA THR A 134 -1.07 -22.01 2.01
C THR A 134 -0.25 -22.51 0.82
N ALA A 135 0.78 -23.33 1.06
CA ALA A 135 1.60 -23.91 0.01
C ALA A 135 0.76 -24.84 -0.89
N ILE A 136 -0.07 -25.72 -0.30
CA ILE A 136 -0.98 -26.61 -1.04
C ILE A 136 -1.94 -25.79 -1.91
N VAL A 137 -2.63 -24.82 -1.33
CA VAL A 137 -3.59 -23.98 -2.09
C VAL A 137 -2.89 -23.19 -3.19
N TYR A 138 -1.69 -22.67 -2.93
CA TYR A 138 -0.91 -21.99 -3.95
C TYR A 138 -0.56 -22.92 -5.11
N MET A 139 -0.02 -24.11 -4.82
CA MET A 139 0.38 -25.09 -5.83
C MET A 139 -0.80 -25.58 -6.68
N LEU A 140 -1.94 -25.87 -6.05
CA LEU A 140 -3.16 -26.25 -6.78
C LEU A 140 -3.63 -25.11 -7.69
N ARG A 141 -3.61 -23.86 -7.21
CA ARG A 141 -4.01 -22.68 -7.99
C ARG A 141 -3.04 -22.30 -9.11
N LEU A 142 -1.84 -22.89 -9.18
CA LEU A 142 -0.97 -22.75 -10.35
C LEU A 142 -1.50 -23.53 -11.56
N ARG A 143 -2.34 -24.54 -11.34
CA ARG A 143 -2.81 -25.47 -12.39
C ARG A 143 -4.33 -25.58 -12.50
N LEU A 144 -5.06 -25.25 -11.44
CA LEU A 144 -6.51 -25.48 -11.34
C LEU A 144 -7.28 -24.17 -11.08
N GLN A 145 -8.53 -24.13 -11.52
CA GLN A 145 -9.45 -23.02 -11.22
C GLN A 145 -9.92 -23.07 -9.76
N ASP A 146 -10.31 -21.92 -9.18
CA ASP A 146 -10.70 -21.83 -7.77
C ASP A 146 -11.81 -22.80 -7.37
N ARG A 147 -12.78 -23.09 -8.26
CA ARG A 147 -13.84 -24.08 -8.02
C ARG A 147 -13.29 -25.49 -7.88
N THR A 148 -12.38 -25.89 -8.76
CA THR A 148 -11.72 -27.20 -8.71
C THR A 148 -10.83 -27.33 -7.48
N VAL A 149 -10.14 -26.25 -7.10
CA VAL A 149 -9.32 -26.20 -5.87
C VAL A 149 -10.19 -26.43 -4.64
N LEU A 150 -11.40 -25.84 -4.58
CA LEU A 150 -12.36 -26.10 -3.50
C LEU A 150 -12.84 -27.55 -3.46
N VAL A 151 -13.07 -28.20 -4.61
CA VAL A 151 -13.45 -29.62 -4.65
C VAL A 151 -12.31 -30.49 -4.11
N VAL A 152 -11.07 -30.28 -4.59
CA VAL A 152 -9.90 -31.06 -4.16
C VAL A 152 -9.64 -30.88 -2.66
N THR A 153 -9.62 -29.63 -2.19
CA THR A 153 -9.40 -29.36 -0.76
C THR A 153 -10.60 -29.76 0.11
N GLY A 154 -11.82 -29.77 -0.45
CA GLY A 154 -13.02 -30.28 0.23
C GLY A 154 -12.99 -31.80 0.41
N ALA A 155 -12.45 -32.54 -0.56
CA ALA A 155 -12.19 -33.97 -0.40
C ALA A 155 -11.17 -34.24 0.71
N LEU A 156 -10.09 -33.44 0.80
CA LEU A 156 -9.14 -33.52 1.92
C LEU A 156 -9.83 -33.24 3.26
N TYR A 157 -10.71 -32.25 3.34
CA TYR A 157 -11.50 -31.96 4.54
C TYR A 157 -12.41 -33.14 4.93
N ALA A 158 -13.09 -33.75 3.97
CA ALA A 158 -13.93 -34.92 4.21
C ALA A 158 -13.12 -36.11 4.77
N ILE A 159 -11.94 -36.38 4.19
CA ILE A 159 -11.03 -37.40 4.72
C ILE A 159 -10.64 -37.07 6.16
N GLY A 160 -10.29 -35.81 6.45
CA GLY A 160 -9.91 -35.43 7.81
C GLY A 160 -11.04 -35.58 8.83
N MET A 161 -12.26 -35.24 8.42
CA MET A 161 -13.47 -35.31 9.25
C MET A 161 -13.79 -36.74 9.70
N PHE A 162 -13.63 -37.73 8.82
CA PHE A 162 -13.79 -39.15 9.16
C PHE A 162 -12.65 -39.71 10.03
N GLY A 163 -11.53 -39.01 10.18
CA GLY A 163 -10.51 -39.33 11.18
C GLY A 163 -10.58 -38.48 12.45
N ASP A 164 -11.62 -37.64 12.57
CA ASP A 164 -11.83 -36.71 13.69
C ASP A 164 -13.23 -36.95 14.28
N SER A 165 -14.19 -36.05 14.03
CA SER A 165 -15.53 -36.10 14.63
C SER A 165 -16.43 -37.23 14.09
N TYR A 166 -16.05 -37.89 13.00
CA TYR A 166 -16.79 -39.04 12.42
C TYR A 166 -16.01 -40.36 12.51
N TYR A 167 -14.94 -40.43 13.30
CA TYR A 167 -14.09 -41.62 13.39
C TYR A 167 -14.83 -42.90 13.76
N GLY A 168 -15.79 -42.84 14.69
CA GLY A 168 -16.61 -43.98 15.09
C GLY A 168 -17.51 -44.54 13.99
N VAL A 169 -17.68 -43.83 12.87
CA VAL A 169 -18.30 -44.35 11.65
C VAL A 169 -17.24 -45.02 10.76
N ALA A 170 -16.10 -44.39 10.56
CA ALA A 170 -15.01 -44.93 9.74
C ALA A 170 -14.40 -46.20 10.35
N ALA A 171 -14.23 -46.24 11.67
CA ALA A 171 -13.66 -47.36 12.41
C ALA A 171 -14.51 -48.65 12.35
N ARG A 172 -15.76 -48.56 11.90
CA ARG A 172 -16.61 -49.75 11.66
C ARG A 172 -16.28 -50.48 10.35
N VAL A 173 -15.39 -49.91 9.54
CA VAL A 173 -14.93 -50.49 8.28
C VAL A 173 -13.44 -50.77 8.40
N ASP A 174 -13.06 -52.06 8.43
CA ASP A 174 -11.68 -52.49 8.72
C ASP A 174 -10.62 -51.81 7.85
N ALA A 175 -10.89 -51.68 6.55
CA ALA A 175 -9.99 -51.01 5.61
C ALA A 175 -9.77 -49.52 5.96
N LEU A 176 -10.82 -48.82 6.43
CA LEU A 176 -10.71 -47.43 6.85
C LEU A 176 -10.03 -47.31 8.22
N ALA A 177 -10.27 -48.24 9.15
CA ALA A 177 -9.58 -48.27 10.43
C ALA A 177 -8.05 -48.40 10.26
N VAL A 178 -7.59 -49.31 9.40
CA VAL A 178 -6.16 -49.46 9.08
C VAL A 178 -5.60 -48.21 8.39
N PHE A 179 -6.36 -47.63 7.45
CA PHE A 179 -5.97 -46.39 6.77
C PHE A 179 -5.77 -45.23 7.75
N TYR A 180 -6.71 -45.03 8.69
CA TYR A 180 -6.61 -43.97 9.68
C TYR A 180 -5.52 -44.24 10.72
N ALA A 181 -5.27 -45.49 11.12
CA ALA A 181 -4.15 -45.85 11.98
C ALA A 181 -2.80 -45.43 11.37
N GLN A 182 -2.57 -45.76 10.09
CA GLN A 182 -1.37 -45.33 9.37
C GLN A 182 -1.28 -43.81 9.23
N LEU A 183 -2.42 -43.14 9.06
CA LEU A 183 -2.48 -41.68 8.97
C LEU A 183 -2.12 -41.05 10.33
N PHE A 184 -2.58 -41.60 11.44
CA PHE A 184 -2.20 -41.13 12.79
C PHE A 184 -0.72 -41.40 13.08
N ASP A 185 -0.16 -42.52 12.63
CA ASP A 185 1.28 -42.78 12.72
C ASP A 185 2.10 -41.75 11.92
N ALA A 186 1.57 -41.24 10.81
CA ALA A 186 2.24 -40.22 9.99
C ALA A 186 2.06 -38.78 10.51
N PHE A 187 0.86 -38.42 10.97
CA PHE A 187 0.48 -37.02 11.24
C PHE A 187 0.01 -36.73 12.67
N GLY A 188 -0.16 -37.75 13.51
CA GLY A 188 -0.69 -37.67 14.87
C GLY A 188 -2.21 -37.50 14.94
N GLN A 189 -2.75 -36.55 14.17
CA GLN A 189 -4.19 -36.29 14.07
C GLN A 189 -4.54 -35.80 12.65
N THR A 190 -5.80 -35.90 12.24
CA THR A 190 -6.27 -35.36 10.95
C THR A 190 -6.48 -33.85 10.97
N ARG A 191 -6.73 -33.24 12.14
CA ARG A 191 -6.78 -31.77 12.31
C ARG A 191 -5.39 -31.15 12.14
N ASN A 192 -4.97 -30.94 10.90
CA ASN A 192 -3.61 -30.49 10.58
C ASN A 192 -3.56 -29.63 9.30
N GLY A 193 -2.34 -29.29 8.87
CA GLY A 193 -2.08 -28.47 7.67
C GLY A 193 -2.45 -29.10 6.32
N LEU A 194 -2.76 -30.40 6.29
CA LEU A 194 -3.11 -31.15 5.09
C LEU A 194 -4.62 -31.34 4.95
N PHE A 195 -5.30 -31.83 5.98
CA PHE A 195 -6.73 -32.16 5.86
C PHE A 195 -7.65 -31.01 6.31
N PHE A 196 -7.19 -30.11 7.19
CA PHE A 196 -8.05 -29.04 7.73
C PHE A 196 -7.78 -27.67 7.09
N ALA A 197 -6.53 -27.20 7.12
CA ALA A 197 -6.18 -25.84 6.72
C ALA A 197 -6.45 -25.50 5.23
N PRO A 198 -6.13 -26.36 4.23
CA PRO A 198 -6.21 -25.97 2.82
C PRO A 198 -7.61 -25.57 2.38
N PHE A 199 -8.64 -26.26 2.87
CA PHE A 199 -10.01 -26.00 2.48
C PHE A 199 -10.49 -24.60 2.88
N PHE A 200 -10.27 -24.20 4.14
CA PHE A 200 -10.66 -22.88 4.60
C PHE A 200 -9.81 -21.75 3.98
N ILE A 201 -8.53 -22.00 3.70
CA ILE A 201 -7.68 -21.05 2.95
C ILE A 201 -8.21 -20.89 1.52
N ALA A 202 -8.54 -21.99 0.83
CA ALA A 202 -9.12 -21.97 -0.51
C ALA A 202 -10.49 -21.26 -0.52
N LEU A 203 -11.31 -21.48 0.50
CA LEU A 203 -12.62 -20.83 0.65
C LEU A 203 -12.47 -19.31 0.83
N GLY A 204 -11.52 -18.88 1.64
CA GLY A 204 -11.14 -17.46 1.75
C GLY A 204 -10.68 -16.88 0.41
N ALA A 205 -9.81 -17.59 -0.31
CA ALA A 205 -9.30 -17.18 -1.62
C ALA A 205 -10.43 -17.04 -2.66
N PHE A 206 -11.35 -18.01 -2.70
CA PHE A 206 -12.52 -18.01 -3.58
C PHE A 206 -13.43 -16.81 -3.30
N ILE A 207 -13.72 -16.52 -2.03
CA ILE A 207 -14.49 -15.32 -1.64
C ILE A 207 -13.76 -14.04 -2.06
N GLY A 208 -12.43 -13.99 -1.90
CA GLY A 208 -11.60 -12.85 -2.30
C GLY A 208 -11.72 -12.48 -3.77
N ASN A 209 -11.73 -13.49 -4.65
CA ASN A 209 -11.86 -13.29 -6.11
C ASN A 209 -13.32 -13.09 -6.55
N ALA A 210 -14.27 -13.77 -5.91
CA ALA A 210 -15.69 -13.53 -6.16
C ALA A 210 -16.11 -12.10 -5.75
N ALA A 211 -15.51 -11.55 -4.69
CA ALA A 211 -15.77 -10.18 -4.24
C ALA A 211 -15.29 -9.10 -5.24
N SER A 212 -14.33 -9.39 -6.12
CA SER A 212 -13.93 -8.51 -7.23
C SER A 212 -14.89 -8.52 -8.42
N ASN A 213 -15.71 -9.56 -8.59
CA ASN A 213 -16.74 -9.61 -9.62
C ASN A 213 -18.04 -8.96 -9.11
N THR A 214 -18.61 -8.07 -9.92
CA THR A 214 -19.80 -7.26 -9.60
C THR A 214 -21.14 -7.99 -9.75
N ALA A 215 -21.14 -9.25 -10.21
CA ALA A 215 -22.36 -10.02 -10.44
C ALA A 215 -23.01 -10.49 -9.10
N SER A 216 -24.24 -10.03 -8.85
CA SER A 216 -25.18 -10.46 -7.81
C SER A 216 -24.60 -10.62 -6.39
N ARG A 217 -24.44 -9.51 -5.66
CA ARG A 217 -24.20 -9.56 -4.22
C ARG A 217 -25.51 -9.70 -3.47
N ARG A 218 -25.72 -10.86 -2.81
CA ARG A 218 -26.85 -11.05 -1.86
C ARG A 218 -26.72 -10.08 -0.67
N SER A 219 -27.85 -9.73 -0.05
CA SER A 219 -27.90 -8.75 1.06
C SER A 219 -27.28 -9.29 2.35
N ALA A 220 -26.95 -8.41 3.29
CA ALA A 220 -26.47 -8.81 4.63
C ALA A 220 -27.50 -9.69 5.36
N ARG A 221 -28.80 -9.44 5.16
CA ARG A 221 -29.90 -10.25 5.72
C ARG A 221 -29.83 -11.69 5.22
N TRP A 222 -29.50 -11.90 3.95
CA TRP A 222 -29.34 -13.23 3.38
C TRP A 222 -28.22 -14.03 4.05
N TYR A 223 -27.03 -13.44 4.14
CA TYR A 223 -25.89 -14.11 4.79
C TYR A 223 -26.10 -14.27 6.29
N GLY A 224 -26.81 -13.34 6.94
CA GLY A 224 -27.23 -13.47 8.33
C GLY A 224 -28.17 -14.66 8.54
N GLY A 225 -29.22 -14.80 7.73
CA GLY A 225 -30.13 -15.95 7.78
C GLY A 225 -29.41 -17.28 7.51
N MET A 226 -28.54 -17.31 6.51
CA MET A 226 -27.72 -18.50 6.21
C MET A 226 -26.79 -18.85 7.37
N PHE A 227 -26.19 -17.85 8.03
CA PHE A 227 -25.36 -18.08 9.22
C PHE A 227 -26.18 -18.64 10.37
N LEU A 228 -27.36 -18.09 10.67
CA LEU A 228 -28.22 -18.60 11.72
C LEU A 228 -28.61 -20.06 11.48
N ILE A 229 -29.06 -20.41 10.27
CA ILE A 229 -29.44 -21.79 9.92
C ILE A 229 -28.25 -22.73 10.05
N SER A 230 -27.12 -22.40 9.41
CA SER A 230 -25.92 -23.25 9.43
C SER A 230 -25.29 -23.35 10.82
N PHE A 231 -25.37 -22.31 11.64
CA PHE A 231 -24.92 -22.31 13.01
C PHE A 231 -25.82 -23.18 13.92
N SER A 232 -27.14 -23.13 13.73
CA SER A 232 -28.07 -24.04 14.42
C SER A 232 -27.82 -25.50 14.04
N LEU A 233 -27.53 -25.77 12.76
CA LEU A 233 -27.14 -27.11 12.32
C LEU A 233 -25.80 -27.55 12.95
N LEU A 234 -24.83 -26.65 13.07
CA LEU A 234 -23.56 -26.92 13.74
C LEU A 234 -23.75 -27.26 15.22
N LEU A 235 -24.64 -26.55 15.92
CA LEU A 235 -25.02 -26.89 17.30
C LEU A 235 -25.66 -28.28 17.38
N ALA A 236 -26.64 -28.57 16.51
CA ALA A 236 -27.31 -29.85 16.49
C ALA A 236 -26.36 -31.01 16.15
N GLU A 237 -25.49 -30.84 15.14
CA GLU A 237 -24.50 -31.83 14.72
C GLU A 237 -23.49 -32.12 15.84
N GLY A 238 -22.88 -31.08 16.42
CA GLY A 238 -21.90 -31.25 17.48
C GLY A 238 -22.47 -31.93 18.71
N THR A 239 -23.68 -31.53 19.15
CA THR A 239 -24.36 -32.18 20.28
C THR A 239 -24.75 -33.63 19.97
N ALA A 240 -25.23 -33.91 18.76
CA ALA A 240 -25.61 -35.27 18.36
C ALA A 240 -24.39 -36.20 18.34
N LEU A 241 -23.29 -35.78 17.71
CA LEU A 241 -22.06 -36.58 17.65
C LEU A 241 -21.47 -36.83 19.04
N HIS A 242 -21.54 -35.84 19.94
CA HIS A 242 -21.07 -35.97 21.32
C HIS A 242 -21.88 -37.01 22.09
N ARG A 243 -23.21 -36.93 22.01
CA ARG A 243 -24.12 -37.91 22.66
C ARG A 243 -23.97 -39.32 22.11
N LEU A 244 -23.64 -39.45 20.82
CA LEU A 244 -23.42 -40.74 20.17
C LEU A 244 -22.03 -41.34 20.43
N GLY A 245 -21.09 -40.58 21.03
CA GLY A 245 -19.74 -41.05 21.31
C GLY A 245 -18.94 -41.44 20.05
N LEU A 246 -19.28 -40.88 18.89
CA LEU A 246 -18.67 -41.26 17.60
C LEU A 246 -17.31 -40.58 17.36
N GLN A 247 -16.91 -39.64 18.21
CA GLN A 247 -15.82 -38.72 17.89
C GLN A 247 -14.50 -39.23 18.47
N LEU A 248 -13.42 -39.16 17.69
CA LEU A 248 -12.07 -39.26 18.25
C LEU A 248 -11.61 -37.90 18.80
N HIS A 249 -11.93 -36.84 18.06
CA HIS A 249 -11.76 -35.45 18.47
C HIS A 249 -12.96 -34.62 17.97
N GLU A 250 -13.26 -33.53 18.65
CA GLU A 250 -14.49 -32.76 18.44
C GLU A 250 -14.20 -31.42 17.77
N VAL A 251 -13.72 -31.47 16.52
CA VAL A 251 -13.15 -30.28 15.85
C VAL A 251 -13.57 -30.11 14.39
N MET A 252 -14.00 -31.16 13.70
CA MET A 252 -14.32 -31.12 12.26
C MET A 252 -15.77 -31.53 11.99
N TYR A 253 -16.63 -30.56 11.64
CA TYR A 253 -18.05 -30.78 11.39
C TYR A 253 -18.46 -30.42 9.96
N VAL A 254 -19.48 -31.09 9.43
CA VAL A 254 -20.07 -30.79 8.12
C VAL A 254 -20.67 -29.38 8.12
N ALA A 255 -21.45 -29.02 9.15
CA ALA A 255 -22.11 -27.72 9.26
C ALA A 255 -21.13 -26.58 9.63
N LEU A 256 -19.90 -26.89 10.04
CA LEU A 256 -18.85 -25.89 10.27
C LEU A 256 -18.51 -25.14 8.97
N VAL A 257 -18.52 -25.85 7.84
CA VAL A 257 -18.22 -25.30 6.52
C VAL A 257 -19.20 -24.19 6.11
N PRO A 258 -20.52 -24.44 6.02
CA PRO A 258 -21.48 -23.39 5.67
C PRO A 258 -21.57 -22.30 6.74
N ALA A 259 -21.37 -22.61 8.03
CA ALA A 259 -21.37 -21.60 9.10
C ALA A 259 -20.18 -20.63 8.97
N ALA A 260 -18.96 -21.14 8.79
CA ALA A 260 -17.77 -20.32 8.55
C ALA A 260 -17.90 -19.51 7.26
N TYR A 261 -18.40 -20.11 6.18
CA TYR A 261 -18.68 -19.43 4.92
C TYR A 261 -19.68 -18.27 5.10
N ALA A 262 -20.81 -18.53 5.74
CA ALA A 262 -21.87 -17.55 5.96
C ALA A 262 -21.39 -16.37 6.81
N LEU A 263 -20.70 -16.66 7.92
CA LEU A 263 -20.09 -15.66 8.79
C LEU A 263 -19.12 -14.79 7.98
N PHE A 264 -18.17 -15.40 7.27
CA PHE A 264 -17.16 -14.65 6.53
C PHE A 264 -17.76 -13.80 5.41
N ARG A 265 -18.78 -14.33 4.71
CA ARG A 265 -19.55 -13.58 3.70
C ARG A 265 -20.29 -12.42 4.32
N LEU A 266 -20.95 -12.61 5.47
CA LEU A 266 -21.66 -11.55 6.20
C LEU A 266 -20.74 -10.36 6.51
N LEU A 267 -19.52 -10.62 6.99
CA LEU A 267 -18.54 -9.58 7.32
C LEU A 267 -17.95 -8.86 6.09
N THR A 268 -18.08 -9.44 4.90
CA THR A 268 -17.56 -8.87 3.65
C THR A 268 -18.62 -8.13 2.82
N VAL A 269 -19.89 -8.13 3.25
CA VAL A 269 -20.99 -7.40 2.58
C VAL A 269 -20.80 -5.88 2.70
N ARG A 270 -20.43 -5.38 3.89
CA ARG A 270 -20.24 -3.95 4.16
C ARG A 270 -18.78 -3.66 4.51
N SER A 271 -18.19 -2.65 3.87
CA SER A 271 -16.85 -2.16 4.23
C SER A 271 -16.93 -1.21 5.42
N VAL A 272 -16.11 -1.44 6.44
CA VAL A 272 -15.95 -0.61 7.65
C VAL A 272 -14.47 -0.39 7.91
N ARG A 273 -14.08 0.78 8.44
CA ARG A 273 -12.67 1.13 8.66
C ARG A 273 -11.91 0.04 9.41
N GLY A 274 -10.74 -0.33 8.88
CA GLY A 274 -9.90 -1.39 9.44
C GLY A 274 -9.15 -0.89 10.67
N HIS A 275 -8.94 -1.78 11.63
CA HIS A 275 -8.27 -1.45 12.89
C HIS A 275 -6.92 -2.18 12.97
N ARG A 276 -5.85 -1.51 12.51
CA ARG A 276 -4.50 -2.11 12.44
C ARG A 276 -4.02 -2.65 13.79
N ARG A 277 -4.30 -1.93 14.89
CA ARG A 277 -3.99 -2.35 16.25
C ARG A 277 -4.75 -3.61 16.66
N VAL A 278 -6.05 -3.68 16.37
CA VAL A 278 -6.88 -4.86 16.65
C VAL A 278 -6.37 -6.09 15.90
N ARG A 279 -5.97 -5.93 14.63
CA ARG A 279 -5.37 -7.01 13.84
C ARG A 279 -4.09 -7.55 14.46
N TYR A 280 -3.21 -6.65 14.90
CA TYR A 280 -1.96 -7.03 15.59
C TYR A 280 -2.27 -7.73 16.91
N MET A 281 -3.20 -7.17 17.68
CA MET A 281 -3.63 -7.68 18.98
C MET A 281 -4.19 -9.11 18.85
N SER A 282 -5.02 -9.41 17.85
CA SER A 282 -5.52 -10.78 17.62
C SER A 282 -4.39 -11.82 17.45
N THR A 283 -3.35 -11.52 16.64
CA THR A 283 -2.19 -12.41 16.49
C THR A 283 -1.38 -12.51 17.78
N ALA A 284 -1.20 -11.40 18.50
CA ALA A 284 -0.46 -11.38 19.75
C ALA A 284 -1.18 -12.16 20.87
N VAL A 285 -2.49 -11.98 21.03
CA VAL A 285 -3.33 -12.75 21.96
C VAL A 285 -3.20 -14.24 21.68
N TYR A 286 -3.30 -14.63 20.40
CA TYR A 286 -3.13 -16.02 20.00
C TYR A 286 -1.75 -16.58 20.37
N LEU A 287 -0.66 -15.81 20.26
CA LEU A 287 0.68 -16.27 20.64
C LEU A 287 0.95 -16.25 22.14
N LEU A 288 0.34 -15.33 22.89
CA LEU A 288 0.64 -15.08 24.30
C LEU A 288 -0.26 -15.84 25.27
N HIS A 289 -1.46 -16.28 24.84
CA HIS A 289 -2.42 -16.86 25.79
C HIS A 289 -1.93 -18.09 26.56
N PRO A 290 -1.04 -18.95 26.04
CA PRO A 290 -0.62 -20.13 26.81
C PRO A 290 0.49 -19.80 27.80
N LEU A 291 1.32 -18.81 27.48
CA LEU A 291 2.17 -18.19 28.48
C LEU A 291 1.31 -17.56 29.59
N ALA A 292 0.21 -16.88 29.24
CA ALA A 292 -0.73 -16.33 30.22
C ALA A 292 -1.37 -17.44 31.09
N ILE A 293 -1.74 -18.59 30.51
CA ILE A 293 -2.21 -19.77 31.26
C ILE A 293 -1.16 -20.21 32.30
N VAL A 294 0.10 -20.38 31.89
CA VAL A 294 1.19 -20.80 32.79
C VAL A 294 1.42 -19.77 33.89
N LEU A 295 1.47 -18.48 33.55
CA LEU A 295 1.68 -17.40 34.50
C LEU A 295 0.55 -17.26 35.51
N VAL A 296 -0.71 -17.33 35.06
CA VAL A 296 -1.89 -17.25 35.94
C VAL A 296 -1.93 -18.44 36.89
N ARG A 297 -1.67 -19.67 36.40
CA ARG A 297 -1.58 -20.86 37.25
C ARG A 297 -0.42 -20.78 38.25
N GLY A 298 0.75 -20.31 37.81
CA GLY A 298 1.93 -20.12 38.66
C GLY A 298 1.67 -19.09 39.76
N ALA A 299 1.07 -17.94 39.42
CA ALA A 299 0.70 -16.91 40.39
C ALA A 299 -0.34 -17.41 41.40
N ALA A 300 -1.35 -18.16 40.94
CA ALA A 300 -2.34 -18.75 41.85
C ALA A 300 -1.72 -19.77 42.81
N LYS A 301 -0.73 -20.54 42.35
CA LYS A 301 0.04 -21.45 43.22
C LYS A 301 0.78 -20.69 44.32
N LEU A 302 1.45 -19.59 43.98
CA LEU A 302 2.20 -18.75 44.92
C LEU A 302 1.30 -18.05 45.95
N LEU A 303 0.12 -17.60 45.52
CA LEU A 303 -0.84 -16.85 46.35
C LEU A 303 -1.78 -17.75 47.17
N GLY A 304 -1.69 -19.08 47.03
CA GLY A 304 -2.55 -20.03 47.75
C GLY A 304 -4.02 -20.05 47.30
N ILE A 305 -4.41 -19.26 46.29
CA ILE A 305 -5.79 -19.17 45.74
C ILE A 305 -6.10 -20.24 44.69
N GLN A 306 -5.46 -21.39 44.86
CA GLN A 306 -5.48 -22.52 43.95
C GLN A 306 -6.90 -23.00 43.64
N THR A 307 -7.80 -23.03 44.62
CA THR A 307 -9.19 -23.50 44.44
C THR A 307 -10.02 -22.66 43.46
N VAL A 308 -9.69 -21.37 43.28
CA VAL A 308 -10.41 -20.46 42.37
C VAL A 308 -9.87 -20.54 40.93
N VAL A 309 -8.61 -20.98 40.76
CA VAL A 309 -7.85 -20.88 39.50
C VAL A 309 -7.42 -22.25 38.94
N ILE A 310 -7.39 -23.30 39.75
CA ILE A 310 -7.04 -24.67 39.32
C ILE A 310 -8.19 -25.34 38.58
N GLY A 311 -9.44 -25.09 38.98
CA GLY A 311 -10.60 -25.50 38.19
C GLY A 311 -10.69 -24.66 36.91
N ASN A 312 -10.96 -25.30 35.78
CA ASN A 312 -11.41 -24.61 34.57
C ASN A 312 -12.70 -23.84 34.93
N SER A 313 -12.54 -22.56 35.27
CA SER A 313 -13.59 -21.70 35.80
C SER A 313 -13.68 -20.42 34.99
N PHE A 314 -14.81 -19.72 35.09
CA PHE A 314 -14.97 -18.43 34.43
C PHE A 314 -13.93 -17.41 34.93
N ALA A 315 -13.59 -17.46 36.22
CA ALA A 315 -12.56 -16.60 36.81
C ALA A 315 -11.17 -16.87 36.20
N PHE A 316 -10.82 -18.14 36.00
CA PHE A 316 -9.57 -18.52 35.33
C PHE A 316 -9.53 -18.03 33.88
N PHE A 317 -10.60 -18.25 33.11
CA PHE A 317 -10.73 -17.74 31.75
C PHE A 317 -10.59 -16.21 31.68
N ALA A 318 -11.25 -15.47 32.57
CA ALA A 318 -11.17 -14.02 32.62
C ALA A 318 -9.75 -13.54 32.94
N ALA A 319 -9.09 -14.16 33.92
CA ALA A 319 -7.71 -13.84 34.29
C ALA A 319 -6.74 -14.08 33.12
N VAL A 320 -6.83 -15.24 32.45
CA VAL A 320 -6.01 -15.55 31.27
C VAL A 320 -6.30 -14.58 30.12
N THR A 321 -7.57 -14.24 29.90
CA THR A 321 -7.98 -13.28 28.86
C THR A 321 -7.38 -11.90 29.11
N ILE A 322 -7.41 -11.40 30.34
CA ILE A 322 -6.80 -10.11 30.72
C ILE A 322 -5.27 -10.18 30.57
N ALA A 323 -4.64 -11.24 31.10
CA ALA A 323 -3.19 -11.45 31.01
C ALA A 323 -2.69 -11.64 29.56
N SER A 324 -3.58 -12.01 28.63
CA SER A 324 -3.28 -12.08 27.20
C SER A 324 -3.51 -10.73 26.49
N LEU A 325 -4.62 -10.04 26.80
CA LEU A 325 -5.02 -8.81 26.14
C LEU A 325 -4.15 -7.61 26.53
N LEU A 326 -3.75 -7.47 27.80
CA LEU A 326 -2.96 -6.33 28.25
C LEU A 326 -1.59 -6.25 27.55
N PRO A 327 -0.75 -7.31 27.55
CA PRO A 327 0.53 -7.28 26.84
C PRO A 327 0.32 -7.17 25.32
N ALA A 328 -0.70 -7.82 24.76
CA ALA A 328 -1.02 -7.71 23.34
C ALA A 328 -1.43 -6.27 22.94
N ALA A 329 -2.16 -5.56 23.78
CA ALA A 329 -2.53 -4.16 23.59
C ALA A 329 -1.31 -3.24 23.70
N MET A 330 -0.46 -3.44 24.70
CA MET A 330 0.81 -2.69 24.86
C MET A 330 1.71 -2.88 23.62
N LEU A 331 1.93 -4.13 23.20
CA LEU A 331 2.71 -4.43 22.00
C LEU A 331 2.06 -3.82 20.75
N ALA A 332 0.73 -3.81 20.64
CA ALA A 332 0.04 -3.16 19.53
C ALA A 332 0.20 -1.63 19.54
N ILE A 333 0.24 -1.00 20.72
CA ILE A 333 0.46 0.45 20.86
C ILE A 333 1.89 0.83 20.46
N ILE A 334 2.88 0.05 20.89
CA ILE A 334 4.30 0.27 20.62
C ILE A 334 4.65 -0.05 19.17
N SER A 335 4.22 -1.22 18.68
CA SER A 335 4.65 -1.77 17.39
C SER A 335 3.84 -1.27 16.21
N VAL A 336 2.61 -0.79 16.45
CA VAL A 336 1.78 -0.18 15.41
C VAL A 336 1.76 1.32 15.65
N PRO A 337 2.58 2.11 14.91
CA PRO A 337 2.54 3.56 15.01
C PRO A 337 1.08 4.01 14.83
N ARG A 338 0.66 4.95 15.68
CA ARG A 338 -0.69 5.49 15.68
C ARG A 338 -1.01 5.86 14.23
N SER A 339 -1.90 5.11 13.58
CA SER A 339 -2.51 5.61 12.37
C SER A 339 -3.23 6.84 12.84
N SER A 340 -2.72 8.02 12.48
CA SER A 340 -3.37 9.27 12.83
C SER A 340 -4.86 9.07 12.53
N PRO A 341 -5.77 9.32 13.48
CA PRO A 341 -7.16 9.54 13.08
C PRO A 341 -7.09 10.49 11.89
N MET A 342 -7.88 10.24 10.83
CA MET A 342 -7.96 11.21 9.73
C MET A 342 -8.20 12.53 10.45
N PRO A 343 -7.24 13.47 10.46
CA PRO A 343 -7.48 14.72 11.12
C PRO A 343 -8.71 15.28 10.41
N GLY A 344 -9.52 16.10 11.08
CA GLY A 344 -10.27 17.11 10.34
C GLY A 344 -9.32 17.71 9.29
N ASN A 345 -9.81 17.97 8.08
CA ASN A 345 -8.93 18.27 6.94
C ASN A 345 -7.77 19.18 7.35
N PRO A 346 -6.51 18.76 7.16
CA PRO A 346 -5.34 19.49 7.61
C PRO A 346 -5.40 20.88 7.00
N ARG A 347 -4.77 21.84 7.68
CA ARG A 347 -4.72 23.24 7.27
C ARG A 347 -4.62 23.42 5.75
N ALA A 348 -3.63 22.76 5.14
CA ALA A 348 -3.48 22.58 3.70
C ALA A 348 -2.85 21.21 3.38
N TRP A 349 -3.17 20.64 2.22
CA TRP A 349 -2.55 19.41 1.72
C TRP A 349 -2.50 19.34 0.20
N VAL A 350 -1.53 18.57 -0.27
CA VAL A 350 -1.37 18.19 -1.66
C VAL A 350 -1.92 16.78 -1.82
N GLN A 351 -2.96 16.61 -2.62
CA GLN A 351 -3.50 15.31 -3.02
C GLN A 351 -2.81 14.83 -4.29
N ILE A 352 -2.30 13.59 -4.28
CA ILE A 352 -1.53 12.98 -5.36
C ILE A 352 -2.27 11.77 -5.90
N ASP A 353 -2.76 11.85 -7.14
CA ASP A 353 -3.50 10.76 -7.79
C ASP A 353 -2.55 9.78 -8.48
N LEU A 354 -2.35 8.62 -7.84
CA LEU A 354 -1.47 7.57 -8.34
C LEU A 354 -2.01 6.86 -9.58
N SER A 355 -3.32 6.93 -9.84
CA SER A 355 -3.91 6.38 -11.06
C SER A 355 -3.63 7.27 -12.26
N ASN A 356 -3.65 8.59 -12.07
CA ASN A 356 -3.21 9.54 -13.11
C ASN A 356 -1.71 9.40 -13.40
N LEU A 357 -0.88 9.21 -12.36
CA LEU A 357 0.55 8.98 -12.54
C LEU A 357 0.83 7.72 -13.39
N ASP A 358 0.18 6.60 -13.07
CA ASP A 358 0.32 5.36 -13.83
C ASP A 358 -0.18 5.50 -15.27
N HIS A 359 -1.30 6.22 -15.46
CA HIS A 359 -1.84 6.53 -16.77
C HIS A 359 -0.84 7.31 -17.60
N ASN A 360 -0.29 8.40 -17.05
CA ASN A 360 0.70 9.24 -17.73
C ASN A 360 1.96 8.45 -18.11
N ALA A 361 2.50 7.67 -17.18
CA ALA A 361 3.66 6.82 -17.44
C ALA A 361 3.41 5.85 -18.61
N ARG A 362 2.21 5.25 -18.67
CA ARG A 362 1.83 4.34 -19.76
C ARG A 362 1.69 5.07 -21.09
N VAL A 363 0.94 6.18 -21.16
CA VAL A 363 0.74 6.89 -22.44
C VAL A 363 2.04 7.50 -22.96
N LEU A 364 2.93 7.96 -22.07
CA LEU A 364 4.27 8.42 -22.45
C LEU A 364 5.13 7.28 -23.00
N LYS A 365 5.07 6.08 -22.38
CA LYS A 365 5.77 4.91 -22.90
C LYS A 365 5.23 4.46 -24.26
N GLN A 366 3.93 4.61 -24.50
CA GLN A 366 3.29 4.29 -25.78
C GLN A 366 3.64 5.28 -26.90
N ALA A 367 4.02 6.51 -26.55
CA ALA A 367 4.43 7.53 -27.52
C ALA A 367 5.90 7.42 -27.96
N LEU A 368 6.64 6.44 -27.43
CA LEU A 368 8.06 6.23 -27.69
C LEU A 368 8.31 5.01 -28.59
N PRO A 369 9.45 4.96 -29.30
CA PRO A 369 9.85 3.78 -30.08
C PRO A 369 9.93 2.49 -29.24
N ASP A 370 9.76 1.35 -29.92
CA ASP A 370 9.79 -0.02 -29.36
C ASP A 370 11.22 -0.42 -28.94
N GLY A 371 11.71 0.20 -27.87
CA GLY A 371 13.06 -0.03 -27.31
C GLY A 371 13.42 1.02 -26.26
N THR A 372 12.89 2.23 -26.38
CA THR A 372 13.20 3.35 -25.49
C THR A 372 12.53 3.19 -24.13
N SER A 373 13.31 3.11 -23.04
CA SER A 373 12.76 3.00 -21.69
C SER A 373 12.53 4.38 -21.04
N LEU A 374 11.61 4.46 -20.07
CA LEU A 374 11.41 5.68 -19.30
C LEU A 374 12.38 5.78 -18.12
N MET A 375 13.12 6.88 -18.06
CA MET A 375 13.84 7.37 -16.88
C MET A 375 13.01 8.45 -16.20
N ALA A 376 12.30 8.09 -15.13
CA ALA A 376 11.42 9.01 -14.44
C ALA A 376 12.20 10.12 -13.72
N VAL A 377 12.00 11.38 -14.11
CA VAL A 377 12.68 12.52 -13.50
C VAL A 377 11.92 12.93 -12.25
N VAL A 378 12.48 12.64 -11.08
CA VAL A 378 11.86 12.84 -9.75
C VAL A 378 12.60 13.86 -8.89
N LYS A 379 13.40 14.74 -9.52
CA LYS A 379 14.09 15.86 -8.88
C LYS A 379 13.13 16.87 -8.26
N ALA A 380 13.65 17.72 -7.38
CA ALA A 380 12.91 18.74 -6.62
C ALA A 380 11.68 18.13 -5.93
N ASN A 381 11.90 17.06 -5.16
CA ASN A 381 10.83 16.32 -4.49
C ASN A 381 9.73 15.81 -5.46
N ALA A 382 10.14 15.26 -6.62
CA ALA A 382 9.25 14.93 -7.72
C ALA A 382 8.37 16.10 -8.17
N TYR A 383 8.98 17.26 -8.44
CA TYR A 383 8.27 18.48 -8.83
C TYR A 383 7.19 18.85 -7.79
N GLY A 384 7.51 18.72 -6.50
CA GLY A 384 6.60 18.96 -5.37
C GLY A 384 5.59 17.83 -5.04
N HIS A 385 5.59 16.72 -5.80
CA HIS A 385 4.62 15.64 -5.63
C HIS A 385 5.00 14.60 -4.56
N GLY A 386 6.23 14.63 -4.02
CA GLY A 386 6.72 13.65 -3.05
C GLY A 386 7.57 12.55 -3.70
N SER A 387 8.88 12.76 -3.79
CA SER A 387 9.88 11.91 -4.48
C SER A 387 9.73 10.42 -4.15
N VAL A 388 9.74 10.08 -2.86
CA VAL A 388 9.67 8.70 -2.36
C VAL A 388 8.35 8.01 -2.75
N GLY A 389 7.22 8.70 -2.63
CA GLY A 389 5.90 8.14 -2.95
C GLY A 389 5.75 7.86 -4.45
N ILE A 390 6.16 8.83 -5.27
CA ILE A 390 6.15 8.74 -6.73
C ILE A 390 7.09 7.63 -7.19
N ALA A 391 8.36 7.63 -6.78
CA ALA A 391 9.35 6.65 -7.21
C ALA A 391 8.94 5.22 -6.83
N LYS A 392 8.39 5.02 -5.62
CA LYS A 392 7.86 3.71 -5.20
C LYS A 392 6.69 3.24 -6.05
N ARG A 393 5.79 4.15 -6.46
CA ARG A 393 4.65 3.79 -7.33
C ARG A 393 5.15 3.37 -8.70
N LEU A 394 5.96 4.21 -9.34
CA LEU A 394 6.52 3.96 -10.67
C LEU A 394 7.36 2.67 -10.69
N GLN A 395 8.13 2.41 -9.64
CA GLN A 395 8.87 1.17 -9.49
C GLN A 395 7.98 -0.07 -9.48
N ARG A 396 6.80 -0.01 -8.83
CA ARG A 396 5.83 -1.11 -8.86
C ARG A 396 5.20 -1.26 -10.24
N GLY A 397 5.08 -0.16 -10.99
CA GLY A 397 4.67 -0.16 -12.40
C GLY A 397 5.75 -0.64 -13.39
N GLY A 398 6.94 -1.02 -12.90
CA GLY A 398 8.02 -1.58 -13.72
C GLY A 398 9.13 -0.61 -14.10
N ILE A 399 9.02 0.69 -13.77
CA ILE A 399 10.08 1.66 -14.06
C ILE A 399 11.29 1.43 -13.13
N ARG A 400 12.48 1.32 -13.71
CA ARG A 400 13.74 1.05 -12.99
C ARG A 400 14.79 2.13 -13.15
N GLN A 401 14.52 3.19 -13.90
CA GLN A 401 15.44 4.31 -14.07
C GLN A 401 14.81 5.56 -13.51
N PHE A 402 15.58 6.27 -12.69
CA PHE A 402 15.19 7.52 -12.07
C PHE A 402 16.28 8.56 -12.27
N ALA A 403 15.87 9.82 -12.32
CA ALA A 403 16.80 10.93 -12.35
C ALA A 403 16.46 11.97 -11.28
N VAL A 404 17.47 12.46 -10.58
CA VAL A 404 17.38 13.48 -9.53
C VAL A 404 18.36 14.63 -9.80
N ALA A 405 18.25 15.74 -9.08
CA ALA A 405 19.16 16.88 -9.26
C ALA A 405 20.48 16.68 -8.51
N GLU A 406 20.43 16.09 -7.30
CA GLU A 406 21.57 16.03 -6.38
C GLU A 406 21.64 14.71 -5.59
N VAL A 407 22.80 14.47 -4.97
CA VAL A 407 23.07 13.26 -4.18
C VAL A 407 22.14 13.10 -2.97
N GLY A 408 21.70 14.19 -2.33
CA GLY A 408 20.74 14.14 -1.21
C GLY A 408 19.43 13.46 -1.59
N GLU A 409 18.85 13.86 -2.72
CA GLU A 409 17.64 13.24 -3.28
C GLU A 409 17.85 11.76 -3.63
N ALA A 410 18.99 11.41 -4.24
CA ALA A 410 19.30 10.03 -4.58
C ALA A 410 19.40 9.13 -3.34
N VAL A 411 20.08 9.61 -2.30
CA VAL A 411 20.25 8.90 -1.02
C VAL A 411 18.90 8.73 -0.33
N GLU A 412 18.04 9.75 -0.34
CA GLU A 412 16.68 9.66 0.20
C GLU A 412 15.89 8.50 -0.47
N LEU A 413 15.90 8.44 -1.80
CA LEU A 413 15.23 7.39 -2.56
C LEU A 413 15.80 6.00 -2.22
N ARG A 414 17.12 5.89 -2.09
CA ARG A 414 17.80 4.63 -1.74
C ARG A 414 17.44 4.15 -0.34
N LYS A 415 17.52 5.02 0.67
CA LYS A 415 17.07 4.74 2.05
C LYS A 415 15.60 4.33 2.10
N ALA A 416 14.77 4.89 1.21
CA ALA A 416 13.38 4.52 1.08
C ALA A 416 13.15 3.15 0.38
N GLY A 417 14.18 2.51 -0.18
CA GLY A 417 14.10 1.21 -0.84
C GLY A 417 13.77 1.27 -2.34
N VAL A 418 14.05 2.40 -3.00
CA VAL A 418 14.00 2.51 -4.47
C VAL A 418 15.22 1.81 -5.08
N LYS A 419 14.96 0.88 -5.99
CA LYS A 419 15.94 0.04 -6.70
C LYS A 419 16.06 0.48 -8.16
N GLY A 420 17.03 -0.10 -8.87
CA GLY A 420 17.36 0.28 -10.24
C GLY A 420 18.30 1.48 -10.27
N ASP A 421 18.49 2.07 -11.45
CA ASP A 421 19.48 3.13 -11.64
C ASP A 421 18.90 4.48 -11.21
N ILE A 422 19.71 5.26 -10.50
CA ILE A 422 19.40 6.64 -10.12
C ILE A 422 20.53 7.49 -10.64
N LEU A 423 20.23 8.33 -11.64
CA LEU A 423 21.15 9.28 -12.22
C LEU A 423 21.02 10.63 -11.51
N ILE A 424 22.14 11.17 -11.01
CA ILE A 424 22.25 12.57 -10.62
C ILE A 424 22.52 13.38 -11.88
N LEU A 425 21.62 14.32 -12.21
CA LEU A 425 21.73 15.19 -13.39
C LEU A 425 22.67 16.38 -13.16
N GLY A 426 22.91 16.75 -11.90
CA GLY A 426 23.80 17.84 -11.49
C GLY A 426 25.17 17.36 -11.02
N TYR A 427 25.84 18.25 -10.30
CA TYR A 427 27.18 18.03 -9.73
C TYR A 427 27.11 17.43 -8.32
N THR A 428 28.09 16.59 -7.96
CA THR A 428 28.28 16.08 -6.59
C THR A 428 29.65 16.53 -6.04
N PRO A 429 29.69 17.27 -4.91
CA PRO A 429 30.93 17.68 -4.24
C PRO A 429 31.83 16.50 -3.84
N THR A 430 33.14 16.72 -3.81
CA THR A 430 34.16 15.67 -3.57
C THR A 430 33.94 14.96 -2.23
N GLU A 431 33.54 15.71 -1.21
CA GLU A 431 33.30 15.23 0.17
C GLU A 431 32.18 14.20 0.23
N ARG A 432 31.29 14.20 -0.77
CA ARG A 432 30.10 13.32 -0.83
C ARG A 432 30.24 12.19 -1.85
N LEU A 433 31.37 12.05 -2.54
CA LEU A 433 31.55 11.03 -3.58
C LEU A 433 31.42 9.60 -3.04
N ASN A 434 31.82 9.35 -1.79
CA ASN A 434 31.66 8.04 -1.17
C ASN A 434 30.19 7.59 -1.10
N GLU A 435 29.24 8.52 -0.97
CA GLU A 435 27.81 8.19 -0.97
C GLU A 435 27.36 7.59 -2.31
N LEU A 436 27.98 7.99 -3.42
CA LEU A 436 27.67 7.42 -4.74
C LEU A 436 27.98 5.92 -4.79
N ILE A 437 29.08 5.51 -4.15
CA ILE A 437 29.53 4.12 -4.09
C ILE A 437 28.64 3.33 -3.13
N TRP A 438 28.48 3.83 -1.90
CA TRP A 438 27.70 3.14 -0.84
C TRP A 438 26.25 2.91 -1.25
N TYR A 439 25.65 3.85 -1.96
CA TYR A 439 24.26 3.77 -2.39
C TYR A 439 24.10 3.35 -3.86
N ASN A 440 25.17 2.98 -4.56
CA ASN A 440 25.17 2.60 -5.98
C ASN A 440 24.36 3.61 -6.83
N ILE A 441 24.79 4.87 -6.80
CA ILE A 441 24.20 6.00 -7.53
C ILE A 441 25.07 6.30 -8.74
N THR A 442 24.43 6.67 -9.85
CA THR A 442 25.09 7.05 -11.10
C THR A 442 25.28 8.56 -11.15
N GLN A 443 26.50 9.01 -11.42
CA GLN A 443 26.85 10.42 -11.47
C GLN A 443 26.91 10.92 -12.92
N THR A 444 26.45 12.13 -13.19
CA THR A 444 26.76 12.79 -14.46
C THR A 444 28.20 13.31 -14.43
N VAL A 445 29.01 12.96 -15.43
CA VAL A 445 30.28 13.66 -15.71
C VAL A 445 29.95 14.86 -16.58
N ILE A 446 30.19 16.07 -16.05
CA ILE A 446 29.78 17.32 -16.68
C ILE A 446 30.89 18.01 -17.50
N HIS A 447 32.14 17.61 -17.32
CA HIS A 447 33.34 18.15 -17.99
C HIS A 447 34.51 17.16 -17.85
N ALA A 448 35.54 17.26 -18.70
CA ALA A 448 36.74 16.42 -18.60
C ALA A 448 37.39 16.46 -17.18
N ASP A 449 37.51 17.64 -16.59
CA ASP A 449 38.07 17.82 -15.23
C ASP A 449 37.26 17.07 -14.15
N ASP A 450 35.94 16.92 -14.34
CA ASP A 450 35.09 16.18 -13.41
C ASP A 450 35.38 14.68 -13.48
N ALA A 451 35.68 14.16 -14.67
CA ALA A 451 36.12 12.78 -14.86
C ALA A 451 37.46 12.53 -14.15
N GLN A 452 38.42 13.46 -14.31
CA GLN A 452 39.71 13.40 -13.62
C GLN A 452 39.53 13.44 -12.10
N ARG A 453 38.66 14.32 -11.59
CA ARG A 453 38.34 14.43 -10.16
C ARG A 453 37.76 13.12 -9.60
N LEU A 454 36.80 12.51 -10.30
CA LEU A 454 36.23 11.22 -9.90
C LEU A 454 37.29 10.10 -9.93
N GLN A 455 38.16 10.06 -10.96
CA GLN A 455 39.27 9.12 -11.04
C GLN A 455 40.24 9.28 -9.86
N ALA A 456 40.60 10.53 -9.52
CA ALA A 456 41.56 10.87 -8.47
C ALA A 456 41.04 10.51 -7.06
N HIS A 457 39.73 10.50 -6.84
CA HIS A 457 39.11 10.05 -5.58
C HIS A 457 39.41 8.57 -5.26
N GLY A 458 39.77 7.77 -6.27
CA GLY A 458 40.15 6.36 -6.09
C GLY A 458 38.98 5.37 -6.00
N GLY A 459 37.74 5.84 -5.90
CA GLY A 459 36.53 5.00 -5.96
C GLY A 459 36.19 4.52 -7.37
N LYS A 460 35.38 3.46 -7.51
CA LYS A 460 34.78 3.05 -8.80
C LYS A 460 33.38 3.67 -8.93
N PHE A 461 33.14 4.40 -10.00
CA PHE A 461 31.90 5.16 -10.20
C PHE A 461 31.16 4.68 -11.45
N LYS A 462 29.84 4.55 -11.35
CA LYS A 462 28.97 4.51 -12.54
C LYS A 462 28.70 5.93 -12.98
N VAL A 463 28.92 6.21 -14.25
CA VAL A 463 28.78 7.55 -14.78
C VAL A 463 27.95 7.61 -16.05
N HIS A 464 27.24 8.72 -16.23
CA HIS A 464 26.75 9.12 -17.55
C HIS A 464 27.51 10.35 -18.02
N VAL A 465 27.98 10.34 -19.27
CA VAL A 465 28.66 11.50 -19.85
C VAL A 465 27.63 12.48 -20.39
N LYS A 466 27.73 13.75 -19.99
CA LYS A 466 26.90 14.84 -20.51
C LYS A 466 27.65 15.55 -21.63
N ILE A 467 26.98 15.68 -22.78
CA ILE A 467 27.48 16.43 -23.93
C ILE A 467 26.64 17.70 -24.07
N ASP A 468 27.29 18.86 -24.20
CA ASP A 468 26.64 20.10 -24.55
C ASP A 468 26.55 20.24 -26.07
N THR A 469 25.32 20.29 -26.57
CA THR A 469 25.01 20.41 -28.01
C THR A 469 24.46 21.78 -28.37
N GLY A 470 24.37 22.70 -27.40
CA GLY A 470 23.85 24.05 -27.57
C GLY A 470 22.97 24.54 -26.42
N MET A 471 22.82 23.80 -25.32
CA MET A 471 22.11 24.32 -24.14
C MET A 471 23.00 25.24 -23.30
N ASN A 472 24.33 25.10 -23.41
CA ASN A 472 25.34 25.92 -22.72
C ASN A 472 25.12 25.99 -21.21
N ARG A 473 24.82 24.85 -20.58
CA ARG A 473 24.54 24.76 -19.13
C ARG A 473 25.48 23.84 -18.39
N LEU A 474 25.58 22.58 -18.86
CA LEU A 474 26.43 21.53 -18.32
C LEU A 474 26.71 20.53 -19.44
N GLY A 475 27.91 19.95 -19.43
CA GLY A 475 28.37 18.98 -20.41
C GLY A 475 29.62 19.46 -21.13
N GLU A 476 30.40 18.51 -21.62
CA GLU A 476 31.53 18.82 -22.48
C GLU A 476 31.04 19.24 -23.87
N GLN A 477 31.69 20.23 -24.48
CA GLN A 477 31.28 20.71 -25.79
C GLN A 477 31.41 19.60 -26.85
N PHE A 478 30.38 19.42 -27.68
CA PHE A 478 30.33 18.32 -28.64
C PHE A 478 31.49 18.32 -29.68
N ASP A 479 32.10 19.48 -29.92
CA ASP A 479 33.19 19.70 -30.89
C ASP A 479 34.59 19.69 -30.25
N ARG A 480 34.68 19.60 -28.92
CA ARG A 480 35.94 19.38 -28.19
C ARG A 480 36.26 17.90 -28.10
N GLN A 481 36.71 17.34 -29.21
CA GLN A 481 36.88 15.90 -29.37
C GLN A 481 37.81 15.29 -28.31
N GLU A 482 38.96 15.89 -28.03
CA GLU A 482 39.92 15.30 -27.10
C GLU A 482 39.40 15.31 -25.66
N GLU A 483 38.83 16.43 -25.21
CA GLU A 483 38.20 16.55 -23.90
C GLU A 483 37.02 15.58 -23.77
N LEU A 484 36.17 15.47 -24.80
CA LEU A 484 35.07 14.52 -24.84
C LEU A 484 35.56 13.07 -24.68
N LEU A 485 36.55 12.66 -25.48
CA LEU A 485 37.09 11.30 -25.46
C LEU A 485 37.86 11.01 -24.16
N SER A 486 38.50 12.02 -23.56
CA SER A 486 39.25 11.87 -22.30
C SER A 486 38.37 11.31 -21.18
N MET A 487 37.09 11.70 -21.12
CA MET A 487 36.14 11.24 -20.10
C MET A 487 35.90 9.72 -20.11
N TYR A 488 36.15 9.05 -21.24
CA TYR A 488 35.98 7.60 -21.41
C TYR A 488 37.24 6.78 -21.10
N ARG A 489 38.40 7.43 -20.96
CA ARG A 489 39.70 6.75 -20.75
C ARG A 489 39.95 6.36 -19.30
N HIS A 490 39.14 6.85 -18.36
CA HIS A 490 39.36 6.67 -16.94
C HIS A 490 38.93 5.28 -16.44
N SER A 491 39.90 4.47 -16.02
CA SER A 491 39.70 3.07 -15.60
C SER A 491 38.79 2.86 -14.39
N ARG A 492 38.55 3.89 -13.58
CA ARG A 492 37.63 3.83 -12.44
C ARG A 492 36.23 4.32 -12.75
N LEU A 493 36.00 4.86 -13.95
CA LEU A 493 34.70 5.31 -14.40
C LEU A 493 34.08 4.26 -15.32
N GLN A 494 32.99 3.65 -14.87
CA GLN A 494 32.15 2.82 -15.70
C GLN A 494 31.12 3.71 -16.40
N VAL A 495 31.36 4.05 -17.66
CA VAL A 495 30.36 4.78 -18.46
C VAL A 495 29.19 3.85 -18.77
N THR A 496 28.01 4.18 -18.25
CA THR A 496 26.77 3.42 -18.45
C THR A 496 25.75 4.16 -19.32
N GLY A 497 26.03 5.42 -19.67
CA GLY A 497 25.20 6.18 -20.60
C GLY A 497 25.80 7.50 -21.03
N THR A 498 25.23 8.07 -22.08
CA THR A 498 25.66 9.33 -22.68
C THR A 498 24.44 10.14 -23.08
N TYR A 499 24.45 11.45 -22.79
CA TYR A 499 23.25 12.25 -22.98
C TYR A 499 23.48 13.73 -23.21
N SER A 500 22.51 14.35 -23.87
CA SER A 500 22.41 15.81 -23.98
C SER A 500 21.02 16.31 -23.57
N HIS A 501 20.73 17.59 -23.77
CA HIS A 501 19.43 18.20 -23.48
C HIS A 501 19.09 19.24 -24.54
N LEU A 502 17.89 19.12 -25.11
CA LEU A 502 17.36 20.07 -26.08
C LEU A 502 16.90 21.34 -25.36
N ALA A 503 17.24 22.50 -25.90
CA ALA A 503 16.89 23.79 -25.32
C ALA A 503 15.44 24.18 -25.66
N GLU A 504 15.08 24.10 -26.94
CA GLU A 504 13.81 24.60 -27.49
C GLU A 504 12.85 23.48 -27.89
N ALA A 505 12.88 22.35 -27.17
CA ALA A 505 12.05 21.20 -27.53
C ALA A 505 10.55 21.46 -27.35
N ASP A 506 10.16 22.45 -26.55
CA ASP A 506 8.79 22.85 -26.23
C ASP A 506 8.17 23.84 -27.22
N SER A 507 8.94 24.35 -28.17
CA SER A 507 8.46 25.19 -29.27
C SER A 507 8.14 24.38 -30.53
N LEU A 508 7.14 24.85 -31.27
CA LEU A 508 6.82 24.37 -32.62
C LEU A 508 7.16 25.40 -33.70
N ASP A 509 7.84 26.49 -33.35
CA ASP A 509 8.33 27.45 -34.33
C ASP A 509 9.37 26.77 -35.24
N PRO A 510 9.31 26.94 -36.57
CA PRO A 510 10.27 26.33 -37.49
C PRO A 510 11.74 26.64 -37.17
N TYR A 511 12.04 27.84 -36.67
CA TYR A 511 13.39 28.25 -36.27
C TYR A 511 13.87 27.45 -35.05
N ASP A 512 13.02 27.32 -34.04
CA ASP A 512 13.32 26.58 -32.81
C ASP A 512 13.43 25.06 -33.05
N ILE A 513 12.57 24.52 -33.94
CA ILE A 513 12.67 23.14 -34.41
C ILE A 513 13.99 22.91 -35.13
N ALA A 514 14.41 23.83 -36.01
CA ALA A 514 15.68 23.72 -36.71
C ALA A 514 16.87 23.75 -35.74
N PHE A 515 16.82 24.59 -34.71
CA PHE A 515 17.82 24.59 -33.64
C PHE A 515 17.87 23.24 -32.89
N SER A 516 16.71 22.71 -32.47
CA SER A 516 16.63 21.41 -31.81
C SER A 516 17.14 20.25 -32.68
N ARG A 517 16.89 20.28 -33.99
CA ARG A 517 17.45 19.32 -34.96
C ARG A 517 18.97 19.42 -35.04
N LYS A 518 19.52 20.64 -35.08
CA LYS A 518 20.97 20.85 -35.02
C LYS A 518 21.59 20.27 -33.76
N GLN A 519 20.92 20.40 -32.60
CA GLN A 519 21.38 19.75 -31.37
C GLN A 519 21.38 18.22 -31.46
N ILE A 520 20.35 17.63 -32.09
CA ILE A 520 20.25 16.18 -32.33
C ILE A 520 21.42 15.71 -33.21
N ASP A 521 21.72 16.42 -34.29
CA ASP A 521 22.78 16.06 -35.23
C ASP A 521 24.16 16.16 -34.57
N ARG A 522 24.39 17.21 -33.77
CA ARG A 522 25.61 17.35 -32.94
C ARG A 522 25.76 16.21 -31.94
N PHE A 523 24.66 15.79 -31.30
CA PHE A 523 24.70 14.67 -30.36
C PHE A 523 25.09 13.36 -31.07
N ARG A 524 24.50 13.08 -32.24
CA ARG A 524 24.82 11.91 -33.05
C ARG A 524 26.28 11.91 -33.48
N HIS A 525 26.76 13.04 -34.00
CA HIS A 525 28.16 13.20 -34.38
C HIS A 525 29.12 12.90 -33.22
N ALA A 526 28.83 13.43 -32.02
CA ALA A 526 29.66 13.15 -30.85
C ALA A 526 29.65 11.67 -30.44
N VAL A 527 28.50 10.98 -30.57
CA VAL A 527 28.39 9.53 -30.33
C VAL A 527 29.20 8.74 -31.37
N ASP A 528 29.16 9.13 -32.63
CA ASP A 528 29.95 8.50 -33.69
C ASP A 528 31.45 8.64 -33.44
N LEU A 529 31.91 9.81 -32.95
CA LEU A 529 33.29 10.02 -32.52
C LEU A 529 33.70 9.09 -31.37
N ILE A 530 32.83 8.92 -30.36
CA ILE A 530 33.07 8.02 -29.23
C ILE A 530 33.22 6.57 -29.69
N LEU A 531 32.33 6.13 -30.59
CA LEU A 531 32.35 4.77 -31.16
C LEU A 531 33.57 4.55 -32.05
N ALA A 532 33.91 5.50 -32.91
CA ALA A 532 35.08 5.44 -33.79
C ALA A 532 36.40 5.36 -33.01
N ALA A 533 36.46 5.99 -31.82
CA ALA A 533 37.57 5.88 -30.90
C ALA A 533 37.61 4.56 -30.09
N GLY A 534 36.65 3.65 -30.32
CA GLY A 534 36.58 2.34 -29.67
C GLY A 534 35.96 2.34 -28.27
N PHE A 535 35.33 3.43 -27.84
CA PHE A 535 34.65 3.50 -26.54
C PHE A 535 33.18 3.10 -26.64
N ASN A 536 32.64 2.56 -25.55
CA ASN A 536 31.21 2.27 -25.42
C ASN A 536 30.49 3.50 -24.81
N PRO A 537 29.59 4.18 -25.54
CA PRO A 537 28.83 5.32 -25.03
C PRO A 537 27.77 4.93 -23.98
N GLY A 538 27.53 3.63 -23.79
CA GLY A 538 26.45 3.13 -22.94
C GLY A 538 25.08 3.48 -23.51
N ARG A 539 24.09 3.66 -22.61
CA ARG A 539 22.74 4.03 -23.00
C ARG A 539 22.63 5.49 -23.43
N LEU A 540 22.11 5.73 -24.63
CA LEU A 540 21.91 7.04 -25.21
C LEU A 540 20.58 7.65 -24.80
N HIS A 541 20.58 8.94 -24.47
CA HIS A 541 19.31 9.64 -24.20
C HIS A 541 19.31 11.14 -24.44
N LEU A 542 18.27 11.62 -25.12
CA LEU A 542 18.17 13.04 -25.46
C LEU A 542 16.85 13.66 -24.98
N GLN A 543 15.74 12.94 -25.19
CA GLN A 543 14.38 13.43 -24.99
C GLN A 543 14.05 13.70 -23.52
N SER A 544 13.68 14.94 -23.20
CA SER A 544 12.89 15.30 -22.01
C SER A 544 11.40 15.17 -22.33
N SER A 545 10.49 15.68 -21.48
CA SER A 545 9.04 15.67 -21.72
C SER A 545 8.68 16.14 -23.14
N TYR A 546 9.15 17.30 -23.57
CA TYR A 546 8.84 17.83 -24.89
C TYR A 546 9.60 17.17 -26.03
N GLY A 547 10.78 16.60 -25.74
CA GLY A 547 11.46 15.72 -26.70
C GLY A 547 10.61 14.50 -27.07
N ILE A 548 9.87 13.93 -26.12
CA ILE A 548 8.92 12.83 -26.38
C ILE A 548 7.75 13.31 -27.25
N LEU A 549 7.23 14.51 -26.96
CA LEU A 549 6.01 15.02 -27.58
C LEU A 549 6.22 15.62 -28.98
N ASN A 550 7.37 16.23 -29.23
CA ASN A 550 7.65 16.96 -30.47
C ASN A 550 8.64 16.23 -31.38
N PHE A 551 9.44 15.33 -30.84
CA PHE A 551 10.40 14.49 -31.56
C PHE A 551 10.21 13.00 -31.20
N PRO A 552 9.01 12.42 -31.40
CA PRO A 552 8.70 11.04 -30.98
C PRO A 552 9.53 10.00 -31.74
N ASP A 553 9.97 10.34 -32.95
CA ASP A 553 10.70 9.47 -33.88
C ASP A 553 12.19 9.30 -33.49
N LEU A 554 12.66 9.94 -32.40
CA LEU A 554 14.04 9.79 -31.95
C LEU A 554 14.26 8.45 -31.26
N GLU A 555 15.03 7.59 -31.92
CA GLU A 555 15.48 6.31 -31.38
C GLU A 555 16.61 6.52 -30.36
N MET A 556 16.26 6.36 -29.09
CA MET A 556 17.16 6.47 -27.94
C MET A 556 16.94 5.28 -27.00
N ASP A 557 17.91 4.96 -26.15
CA ASP A 557 17.73 3.92 -25.14
C ASP A 557 16.85 4.37 -23.98
N LEU A 558 16.89 5.67 -23.66
CA LEU A 558 16.13 6.28 -22.56
C LEU A 558 15.47 7.60 -22.97
N ALA A 559 14.27 7.83 -22.44
CA ALA A 559 13.61 9.13 -22.44
C ALA A 559 13.35 9.59 -20.99
N ARG A 560 13.47 10.89 -20.74
CA ARG A 560 13.48 11.49 -19.38
C ARG A 560 12.25 12.35 -19.12
N PRO A 561 11.03 11.78 -19.02
CA PRO A 561 9.84 12.58 -18.73
C PRO A 561 9.93 13.18 -17.32
N GLY A 562 9.75 14.50 -17.25
CA GLY A 562 9.58 15.27 -16.02
C GLY A 562 8.16 15.78 -15.95
N ILE A 563 7.92 17.04 -16.35
CA ILE A 563 6.59 17.67 -16.23
C ILE A 563 5.43 16.85 -16.84
N ALA A 564 5.62 16.20 -17.99
CA ALA A 564 4.58 15.38 -18.62
C ALA A 564 4.24 14.12 -17.82
N LEU A 565 5.18 13.56 -17.05
CA LEU A 565 4.90 12.43 -16.15
C LEU A 565 3.85 12.81 -15.08
N TYR A 566 3.84 14.08 -14.68
CA TYR A 566 2.91 14.64 -13.72
C TYR A 566 1.61 15.15 -14.36
N GLY A 567 1.45 14.93 -15.66
CA GLY A 567 0.22 15.23 -16.39
C GLY A 567 0.07 16.68 -16.80
N LEU A 568 1.19 17.38 -16.95
CA LEU A 568 1.26 18.81 -17.16
C LEU A 568 2.18 19.13 -18.35
N LEU A 569 1.93 20.29 -18.96
CA LEU A 569 2.83 20.96 -19.90
C LEU A 569 3.40 22.22 -19.20
N SER A 570 4.57 22.71 -19.62
CA SER A 570 5.16 23.94 -19.08
C SER A 570 4.20 25.13 -19.24
N THR A 571 3.54 25.22 -20.39
CA THR A 571 2.56 26.27 -20.72
C THR A 571 1.18 25.66 -20.90
N GLU A 572 0.16 26.29 -20.30
CA GLU A 572 -1.22 25.85 -20.45
C GLU A 572 -1.66 25.89 -21.91
N GLY A 573 -2.32 24.84 -22.38
CA GLY A 573 -2.75 24.74 -23.77
C GLY A 573 -1.61 24.64 -24.79
N GLY A 574 -0.35 24.48 -24.36
CA GLY A 574 0.81 24.43 -25.24
C GLY A 574 0.64 23.44 -26.40
N ALA A 575 0.97 23.89 -27.61
CA ALA A 575 0.90 23.06 -28.80
C ALA A 575 2.03 22.01 -28.78
N THR A 576 1.70 20.79 -29.19
CA THR A 576 2.65 19.68 -29.31
C THR A 576 2.32 18.88 -30.57
N ARG A 577 3.34 18.31 -31.21
CA ARG A 577 3.17 17.49 -32.43
C ARG A 577 2.37 16.22 -32.11
N THR A 578 2.77 15.50 -31.06
CA THR A 578 2.04 14.34 -30.55
C THR A 578 1.07 14.77 -29.45
N LYS A 579 -0.22 14.49 -29.63
CA LYS A 579 -1.26 14.73 -28.63
C LYS A 579 -1.47 13.45 -27.81
N ILE A 580 -1.19 13.54 -26.51
CA ILE A 580 -1.43 12.45 -25.56
C ILE A 580 -2.36 12.91 -24.44
N ASP A 581 -3.20 12.00 -23.94
CA ASP A 581 -4.10 12.24 -22.81
C ASP A 581 -3.30 12.32 -21.51
N LEU A 582 -2.74 13.48 -21.19
CA LEU A 582 -2.06 13.75 -19.92
C LEU A 582 -3.06 14.16 -18.84
N ARG A 583 -2.96 13.52 -17.68
CA ARG A 583 -3.88 13.74 -16.55
C ARG A 583 -3.15 14.31 -15.35
N PRO A 584 -3.51 15.51 -14.86
CA PRO A 584 -2.84 16.12 -13.71
C PRO A 584 -2.82 15.19 -12.50
N VAL A 585 -1.63 15.02 -11.92
CA VAL A 585 -1.43 14.14 -10.77
C VAL A 585 -1.71 14.87 -9.45
N LEU A 586 -1.56 16.19 -9.41
CA LEU A 586 -1.61 17.00 -8.19
C LEU A 586 -2.90 17.81 -8.08
N SER A 587 -3.46 17.85 -6.88
CA SER A 587 -4.44 18.86 -6.47
C SER A 587 -4.01 19.49 -5.13
N LEU A 588 -4.13 20.80 -5.00
CA LEU A 588 -3.83 21.56 -3.80
C LEU A 588 -5.13 22.01 -3.14
N LYS A 589 -5.30 21.66 -1.86
CA LYS A 589 -6.52 21.91 -1.10
C LYS A 589 -6.17 22.50 0.27
N ALA A 590 -7.05 23.33 0.80
CA ALA A 590 -6.91 23.92 2.12
C ALA A 590 -8.27 24.07 2.81
N SER A 591 -8.24 24.22 4.13
CA SER A 591 -9.45 24.38 4.94
C SER A 591 -9.80 25.86 5.09
N VAL A 592 -11.10 26.18 4.99
CA VAL A 592 -11.65 27.49 5.40
C VAL A 592 -11.54 27.59 6.92
N SER A 593 -10.77 28.55 7.43
CA SER A 593 -10.53 28.73 8.86
C SER A 593 -11.55 29.61 9.54
N ARG A 594 -12.11 30.59 8.82
CA ARG A 594 -13.10 31.53 9.33
C ARG A 594 -13.95 32.06 8.20
N VAL A 595 -15.23 32.28 8.49
CA VAL A 595 -16.18 32.97 7.61
C VAL A 595 -16.76 34.13 8.42
N HIS A 596 -16.72 35.34 7.88
CA HIS A 596 -17.16 36.55 8.58
C HIS A 596 -17.62 37.63 7.61
N LEU A 597 -18.47 38.53 8.09
CA LEU A 597 -18.94 39.69 7.33
C LEU A 597 -17.93 40.84 7.48
N VAL A 598 -17.61 41.48 6.36
CA VAL A 598 -16.88 42.74 6.28
C VAL A 598 -17.85 43.80 5.78
N LYS A 599 -18.04 44.87 6.55
CA LYS A 599 -19.01 45.92 6.24
C LYS A 599 -18.52 46.82 5.11
N SER A 600 -19.47 47.42 4.40
CA SER A 600 -19.15 48.46 3.42
C SER A 600 -18.24 49.54 4.02
N GLY A 601 -17.15 49.87 3.33
CA GLY A 601 -16.12 50.82 3.77
C GLY A 601 -14.98 50.22 4.61
N GLU A 602 -15.08 48.97 5.05
CA GLU A 602 -13.99 48.27 5.75
C GLU A 602 -12.96 47.70 4.77
N PHE A 603 -11.78 47.33 5.29
CA PHE A 603 -10.64 46.89 4.49
C PHE A 603 -10.20 45.46 4.84
N VAL A 604 -9.62 44.75 3.86
CA VAL A 604 -9.10 43.38 4.03
C VAL A 604 -7.60 43.30 3.71
N GLY A 605 -6.85 42.70 4.63
CA GLY A 605 -5.44 42.33 4.44
C GLY A 605 -4.43 43.48 4.58
N TYR A 606 -3.15 43.13 4.41
CA TYR A 606 -2.05 44.08 4.56
C TYR A 606 -2.14 45.26 3.61
N GLY A 607 -1.80 46.46 4.11
CA GLY A 607 -1.79 47.68 3.31
C GLY A 607 -3.17 48.15 2.86
N ARG A 608 -4.26 47.57 3.42
CA ARG A 608 -5.64 47.94 3.06
C ARG A 608 -5.89 47.85 1.55
N SER A 609 -5.28 46.84 0.91
CA SER A 609 -5.28 46.69 -0.55
C SER A 609 -6.65 46.35 -1.15
N PHE A 610 -7.59 45.93 -0.30
CA PHE A 610 -8.98 45.73 -0.68
C PHE A 610 -9.87 46.55 0.25
N ALA A 611 -10.81 47.29 -0.33
CA ALA A 611 -11.85 48.02 0.37
C ALA A 611 -13.21 47.45 -0.06
N ALA A 612 -14.05 47.08 0.90
CA ALA A 612 -15.37 46.53 0.63
C ALA A 612 -16.31 47.63 0.14
N ALA A 613 -16.77 47.54 -1.10
CA ALA A 613 -17.73 48.49 -1.68
C ALA A 613 -19.18 48.27 -1.20
N ALA A 614 -19.46 47.08 -0.65
CA ALA A 614 -20.71 46.69 -0.03
C ALA A 614 -20.43 45.66 1.07
N ASP A 615 -21.44 45.33 1.86
CA ASP A 615 -21.36 44.23 2.84
C ASP A 615 -20.92 42.93 2.13
N THR A 616 -19.72 42.45 2.46
CA THR A 616 -19.03 41.36 1.77
C THR A 616 -18.80 40.20 2.74
N MET A 617 -19.24 39.00 2.36
CA MET A 617 -18.89 37.79 3.12
C MET A 617 -17.50 37.30 2.73
N VAL A 618 -16.60 37.25 3.71
CA VAL A 618 -15.20 36.91 3.52
C VAL A 618 -14.88 35.59 4.20
N ALA A 619 -14.26 34.67 3.45
CA ALA A 619 -13.67 33.47 3.98
C ALA A 619 -12.14 33.59 4.06
N THR A 620 -11.57 33.27 5.22
CA THR A 620 -10.13 33.08 5.39
C THR A 620 -9.80 31.62 5.11
N VAL A 621 -8.87 31.37 4.19
CA VAL A 621 -8.37 30.05 3.83
C VAL A 621 -6.98 29.88 4.41
N ALA A 622 -6.74 28.75 5.04
CA ALA A 622 -5.51 28.51 5.78
C ALA A 622 -4.35 28.05 4.87
N ILE A 623 -4.02 28.83 3.85
CA ILE A 623 -2.88 28.61 2.95
C ILE A 623 -2.29 29.95 2.49
N GLY A 624 -0.97 30.05 2.39
CA GLY A 624 -0.30 31.30 2.01
C GLY A 624 0.98 31.08 1.19
N TYR A 625 1.78 32.13 1.01
CA TYR A 625 2.94 32.06 0.13
C TYR A 625 4.05 31.13 0.65
N ALA A 626 4.14 30.88 1.96
CA ALA A 626 5.07 29.90 2.51
C ALA A 626 4.64 28.43 2.25
N ASP A 627 3.46 28.23 1.67
CA ASP A 627 2.98 26.94 1.16
C ASP A 627 3.19 26.77 -0.36
N GLY A 628 3.79 27.77 -1.02
CA GLY A 628 4.04 27.77 -2.45
C GLY A 628 3.01 28.51 -3.30
N ILE A 629 2.13 29.31 -2.68
CA ILE A 629 1.17 30.15 -3.42
C ILE A 629 1.86 31.45 -3.86
N PRO A 630 1.91 31.77 -5.16
CA PRO A 630 2.48 33.04 -5.61
C PRO A 630 1.71 34.23 -5.01
N ARG A 631 2.45 35.15 -4.39
CA ARG A 631 1.86 36.31 -3.71
C ARG A 631 1.24 37.29 -4.72
N GLU A 632 1.72 37.26 -5.95
CA GLU A 632 1.28 38.06 -7.09
C GLU A 632 -0.20 37.81 -7.43
N LEU A 633 -0.76 36.66 -7.05
CA LEU A 633 -2.17 36.34 -7.28
C LEU A 633 -3.14 37.35 -6.66
N SER A 634 -2.75 38.03 -5.57
CA SER A 634 -3.55 39.08 -4.92
C SER A 634 -3.91 40.26 -5.83
N GLY A 635 -3.11 40.53 -6.86
CA GLY A 635 -3.34 41.63 -7.80
C GLY A 635 -3.57 41.17 -9.24
N ARG A 636 -3.62 39.86 -9.49
CA ARG A 636 -3.67 39.28 -10.84
C ARG A 636 -4.87 38.35 -11.06
N GLY A 637 -5.95 38.62 -10.34
CA GLY A 637 -7.23 37.90 -10.47
C GLY A 637 -7.15 36.43 -10.02
N GLY A 638 -6.39 36.14 -8.96
CA GLY A 638 -6.38 34.80 -8.37
C GLY A 638 -7.75 34.41 -7.78
N SER A 639 -8.05 33.12 -7.77
CA SER A 639 -9.28 32.58 -7.18
C SER A 639 -9.03 31.20 -6.57
N VAL A 640 -9.97 30.74 -5.75
CA VAL A 640 -10.05 29.35 -5.26
C VAL A 640 -11.43 28.79 -5.58
N LEU A 641 -11.60 27.46 -5.56
CA LEU A 641 -12.92 26.83 -5.69
C LEU A 641 -13.47 26.43 -4.32
N ILE A 642 -14.70 26.82 -4.03
CA ILE A 642 -15.46 26.40 -2.83
C ILE A 642 -16.88 26.05 -3.30
N HIS A 643 -17.36 24.86 -2.95
CA HIS A 643 -18.71 24.38 -3.31
C HIS A 643 -18.96 24.40 -4.83
N GLY A 644 -17.91 24.12 -5.62
CA GLY A 644 -17.95 24.12 -7.07
C GLY A 644 -18.11 25.49 -7.72
N ARG A 645 -17.80 26.58 -7.00
CA ARG A 645 -17.81 27.96 -7.51
C ARG A 645 -16.47 28.65 -7.27
N ARG A 646 -16.09 29.57 -8.15
CA ARG A 646 -14.89 30.41 -8.01
C ARG A 646 -15.13 31.53 -6.99
N ALA A 647 -14.27 31.59 -5.98
CA ALA A 647 -14.18 32.66 -4.99
C ALA A 647 -12.92 33.48 -5.26
N PRO A 648 -13.02 34.77 -5.64
CA PRO A 648 -11.85 35.59 -5.95
C PRO A 648 -11.04 35.89 -4.69
N ILE A 649 -9.71 35.89 -4.81
CA ILE A 649 -8.79 36.30 -3.75
C ILE A 649 -8.89 37.81 -3.59
N ILE A 650 -9.18 38.27 -2.38
CA ILE A 650 -9.28 39.68 -2.02
C ILE A 650 -8.22 40.02 -0.97
N GLY A 651 -7.60 41.19 -1.12
CA GLY A 651 -6.49 41.60 -0.29
C GLY A 651 -5.18 40.86 -0.58
N ARG A 652 -4.13 41.20 0.17
CA ARG A 652 -2.80 40.58 0.02
C ARG A 652 -2.75 39.18 0.67
N ILE A 653 -2.22 38.20 -0.07
CA ILE A 653 -1.88 36.87 0.44
C ILE A 653 -0.79 37.03 1.51
N CYS A 654 -1.04 36.44 2.66
CA CYS A 654 -0.13 36.41 3.81
C CYS A 654 0.73 35.14 3.78
N MET A 655 1.65 35.02 4.72
CA MET A 655 2.57 33.87 4.80
C MET A 655 1.84 32.53 4.86
N ASP A 656 0.75 32.48 5.64
CA ASP A 656 0.07 31.23 6.00
C ASP A 656 -1.42 31.20 5.65
N GLN A 657 -1.96 32.32 5.14
CA GLN A 657 -3.39 32.52 4.94
C GLN A 657 -3.66 33.42 3.72
N LEU A 658 -4.81 33.21 3.11
CA LEU A 658 -5.38 34.09 2.10
C LEU A 658 -6.86 34.34 2.39
N THR A 659 -7.40 35.42 1.86
CA THR A 659 -8.80 35.81 2.02
C THR A 659 -9.50 35.82 0.68
N VAL A 660 -10.73 35.32 0.65
CA VAL A 660 -11.55 35.22 -0.57
C VAL A 660 -12.95 35.74 -0.33
N ASP A 661 -13.53 36.37 -1.34
CA ASP A 661 -14.92 36.80 -1.33
C ASP A 661 -15.83 35.59 -1.62
N VAL A 662 -16.74 35.30 -0.68
CA VAL A 662 -17.71 34.19 -0.78
C VAL A 662 -19.16 34.71 -0.77
N SER A 663 -19.38 36.00 -1.00
CA SER A 663 -20.73 36.61 -1.02
C SER A 663 -21.67 35.92 -2.02
N GLY A 664 -21.14 35.43 -3.14
CA GLY A 664 -21.89 34.68 -4.16
C GLY A 664 -21.99 33.16 -3.93
N ILE A 665 -21.49 32.64 -2.80
CA ILE A 665 -21.43 31.20 -2.51
C ILE A 665 -22.18 30.91 -1.21
N PRO A 666 -23.37 30.28 -1.27
CA PRO A 666 -24.16 30.01 -0.08
C PRO A 666 -23.52 28.94 0.81
N ASP A 667 -23.84 29.01 2.10
CA ASP A 667 -23.50 27.99 3.11
C ASP A 667 -22.00 27.69 3.29
N VAL A 668 -21.10 28.62 2.94
CA VAL A 668 -19.68 28.47 3.26
C VAL A 668 -19.46 28.55 4.77
N ARG A 669 -18.82 27.54 5.33
CA ARG A 669 -18.59 27.37 6.77
C ARG A 669 -17.12 27.07 7.05
N GLN A 670 -16.73 27.32 8.31
CA GLN A 670 -15.44 26.85 8.81
C GLN A 670 -15.32 25.33 8.63
N GLY A 671 -14.16 24.89 8.13
CA GLY A 671 -13.88 23.48 7.84
C GLY A 671 -14.20 23.05 6.41
N ASP A 672 -14.87 23.89 5.62
CA ASP A 672 -15.06 23.64 4.19
C ASP A 672 -13.73 23.62 3.44
N ILE A 673 -13.73 22.98 2.27
CA ILE A 673 -12.53 22.79 1.47
C ILE A 673 -12.49 23.86 0.39
N ALA A 674 -11.42 24.64 0.38
CA ALA A 674 -11.00 25.45 -0.75
C ALA A 674 -10.03 24.64 -1.62
N THR A 675 -10.34 24.50 -2.91
CA THR A 675 -9.43 23.89 -3.89
C THR A 675 -8.68 25.00 -4.63
N ILE A 676 -7.36 25.03 -4.48
CA ILE A 676 -6.47 26.05 -5.06
C ILE A 676 -5.95 25.59 -6.41
N ILE A 677 -5.63 24.30 -6.53
CA ILE A 677 -5.27 23.64 -7.80
C ILE A 677 -6.06 22.34 -7.86
N GLY A 678 -6.80 22.10 -8.94
CA GLY A 678 -7.61 20.91 -9.15
C GLY A 678 -9.05 21.24 -9.50
N GLU A 679 -9.93 20.28 -9.23
CA GLU A 679 -11.36 20.32 -9.60
C GLU A 679 -12.23 20.34 -8.34
N ASP A 680 -13.32 21.12 -8.39
CA ASP A 680 -14.43 21.06 -7.45
C ASP A 680 -15.73 21.24 -8.23
N GLY A 681 -16.63 20.24 -8.20
CA GLY A 681 -17.81 20.21 -9.05
C GLY A 681 -17.46 20.16 -10.54
N ALA A 682 -18.01 21.10 -11.31
CA ALA A 682 -17.72 21.28 -12.75
C ALA A 682 -16.59 22.29 -13.01
N GLU A 683 -16.16 23.01 -11.98
CA GLU A 683 -15.12 24.03 -12.09
C GLU A 683 -13.73 23.44 -11.86
N ARG A 684 -12.72 24.07 -12.47
CA ARG A 684 -11.33 23.66 -12.38
C ARG A 684 -10.41 24.86 -12.36
N ILE A 685 -9.39 24.83 -11.49
CA ILE A 685 -8.24 25.73 -11.52
C ILE A 685 -6.99 24.89 -11.80
N THR A 686 -6.27 25.19 -12.87
CA THR A 686 -5.07 24.44 -13.24
C THR A 686 -3.81 25.13 -12.70
N ALA A 687 -2.72 24.37 -12.57
CA ALA A 687 -1.43 24.96 -12.26
C ALA A 687 -0.92 25.88 -13.40
N GLY A 688 -1.35 25.61 -14.64
CA GLY A 688 -1.05 26.46 -15.80
C GLY A 688 -1.78 27.80 -15.75
N GLU A 689 -3.02 27.84 -15.26
CA GLU A 689 -3.79 29.07 -15.11
C GLU A 689 -3.08 30.00 -14.11
N ILE A 690 -2.62 29.43 -12.99
CA ILE A 690 -1.84 30.16 -11.99
C ILE A 690 -0.54 30.67 -12.60
N ALA A 691 0.20 29.81 -13.32
CA ALA A 691 1.46 30.16 -13.95
C ALA A 691 1.31 31.34 -14.94
N MET A 692 0.29 31.29 -15.79
CA MET A 692 -0.02 32.35 -16.75
C MET A 692 -0.33 33.67 -16.02
N ARG A 693 -1.15 33.64 -14.97
CA ARG A 693 -1.47 34.84 -14.18
C ARG A 693 -0.22 35.43 -13.53
N THR A 694 0.71 34.61 -13.07
CA THR A 694 1.90 35.07 -12.34
C THR A 694 3.09 35.34 -13.26
N GLY A 695 2.99 35.04 -14.56
CA GLY A 695 4.04 35.28 -15.55
C GLY A 695 5.18 34.28 -15.46
N THR A 696 4.86 33.01 -15.21
CA THR A 696 5.83 31.91 -15.11
C THR A 696 5.32 30.63 -15.80
N ILE A 697 6.02 29.52 -15.60
CA ILE A 697 5.70 28.18 -16.12
C ILE A 697 5.11 27.27 -15.04
N THR A 698 4.32 26.30 -15.48
CA THR A 698 3.66 25.31 -14.62
C THR A 698 4.64 24.57 -13.71
N ASN A 699 5.87 24.32 -14.17
CA ASN A 699 6.92 23.66 -13.39
C ASN A 699 7.23 24.41 -12.09
N GLU A 700 7.33 25.75 -12.15
CA GLU A 700 7.63 26.55 -10.96
C GLU A 700 6.49 26.44 -9.94
N ILE A 701 5.24 26.51 -10.41
CA ILE A 701 4.05 26.40 -9.56
C ILE A 701 4.03 25.09 -8.78
N VAL A 702 4.24 23.95 -9.45
CA VAL A 702 4.19 22.65 -8.76
C VAL A 702 5.44 22.38 -7.91
N CYS A 703 6.63 22.84 -8.33
CA CYS A 703 7.85 22.72 -7.52
C CYS A 703 7.77 23.52 -6.22
N SER A 704 7.01 24.63 -6.22
CA SER A 704 6.84 25.50 -5.06
C SER A 704 6.04 24.86 -3.92
N MET A 705 5.39 23.71 -4.14
CA MET A 705 4.57 23.00 -3.15
C MET A 705 5.35 22.44 -1.94
N GLY A 706 6.68 22.61 -1.91
CA GLY A 706 7.57 22.44 -0.77
C GLY A 706 7.37 21.14 0.01
N THR A 707 7.62 21.16 1.32
CA THR A 707 7.39 20.03 2.24
C THR A 707 6.32 20.33 3.30
N ARG A 708 5.94 21.60 3.48
CA ARG A 708 5.04 22.06 4.55
C ARG A 708 3.60 21.56 4.40
N ALA A 709 3.03 21.62 3.20
CA ALA A 709 1.74 21.00 2.92
C ALA A 709 1.90 19.47 2.91
N ALA A 710 1.04 18.75 3.64
CA ALA A 710 1.13 17.29 3.72
C ALA A 710 0.78 16.64 2.37
N LYS A 711 1.50 15.58 1.99
CA LYS A 711 1.24 14.85 0.73
C LYS A 711 0.33 13.66 1.01
N ARG A 712 -0.84 13.63 0.37
CA ARG A 712 -1.84 12.56 0.47
C ARG A 712 -1.92 11.79 -0.84
N PHE A 713 -1.32 10.60 -0.86
CA PHE A 713 -1.36 9.71 -2.02
C PHE A 713 -2.68 8.93 -2.07
N VAL A 714 -3.46 9.15 -3.12
CA VAL A 714 -4.75 8.49 -3.36
C VAL A 714 -4.65 7.61 -4.61
N SER A 715 -5.41 6.51 -4.63
CA SER A 715 -5.45 5.58 -5.77
C SER A 715 -6.72 5.70 -6.61
N GLU A 716 -7.69 6.50 -6.18
CA GLU A 716 -8.88 6.89 -6.93
C GLU A 716 -9.22 8.35 -6.61
N PRO A 717 -9.74 9.13 -7.57
CA PRO A 717 -10.15 10.49 -7.30
C PRO A 717 -11.33 10.49 -6.32
N GLU A 718 -11.19 11.21 -5.20
CA GLU A 718 -12.33 11.61 -4.37
C GLU A 718 -13.21 12.58 -5.17
N ARG A 719 -14.10 12.05 -6.01
CA ARG A 719 -15.23 12.82 -6.53
C ARG A 719 -16.27 12.89 -5.42
N ARG A 720 -16.52 14.08 -4.88
CA ARG A 720 -17.71 14.30 -4.03
C ARG A 720 -18.93 13.94 -4.88
N PRO A 721 -19.87 13.11 -4.40
CA PRO A 721 -21.13 12.94 -5.09
C PRO A 721 -21.80 14.32 -5.17
N ALA A 722 -22.26 14.71 -6.36
CA ALA A 722 -23.06 15.91 -6.53
C ALA A 722 -24.19 15.89 -5.50
N ALA A 723 -24.37 17.00 -4.77
CA ALA A 723 -25.50 17.15 -3.87
C ALA A 723 -26.77 16.88 -4.70
N LYS A 724 -27.54 15.87 -4.31
CA LYS A 724 -28.88 15.68 -4.88
C LYS A 724 -29.67 16.92 -4.50
N THR A 725 -29.90 17.79 -5.48
CA THR A 725 -30.94 18.81 -5.39
C THR A 725 -32.24 18.07 -5.10
N LEU A 726 -32.75 18.19 -3.87
CA LEU A 726 -34.12 17.85 -3.55
C LEU A 726 -34.99 18.88 -4.29
N ALA A 727 -35.23 18.65 -5.58
CA ALA A 727 -36.30 19.30 -6.29
C ALA A 727 -37.60 18.84 -5.63
N GLY A 728 -38.30 19.80 -5.03
CA GLY A 728 -39.54 19.57 -4.31
C GLY A 728 -40.55 18.83 -5.19
N ALA A 729 -41.01 17.68 -4.71
CA ALA A 729 -42.27 17.12 -5.16
C ALA A 729 -43.37 18.06 -4.64
N GLY A 730 -43.75 19.02 -5.49
CA GLY A 730 -44.98 19.78 -5.31
C GLY A 730 -46.15 18.80 -5.30
N ILE A 731 -46.86 18.77 -4.17
CA ILE A 731 -48.15 18.11 -4.05
C ILE A 731 -49.14 19.00 -4.81
N HIS A 732 -49.49 18.62 -6.03
CA HIS A 732 -50.67 19.14 -6.70
C HIS A 732 -51.90 18.52 -6.02
N ALA A 733 -52.67 19.35 -5.31
CA ALA A 733 -54.07 19.07 -5.00
C ALA A 733 -54.92 19.50 -6.20
N PRO A 734 -55.90 18.69 -6.65
CA PRO A 734 -56.74 19.03 -7.80
C PRO A 734 -57.88 19.98 -7.39
N GLN A 735 -58.04 21.04 -8.18
CA GLN A 735 -59.35 21.48 -8.68
C GLN A 735 -59.30 21.43 -10.21
#